data_AF-A0A938N5P1-F1
#
_entry.id   AF-A0A938N5P1-F1
#
_cell.length_a   1.000
_cell.length_b   1.000
_cell.length_c   1.000
_cell.angle_alpha   90.00
_cell.angle_beta   90.00
_cell.angle_gamma   90.00
#
_symmetry.space_group_name_H-M   'P 1'
#
loop_
_entity.id
_entity.type
_entity.pdbx_description
1 polymer ?
#
loop_
_entity_poly.entity_id
_entity_poly.type
_entity_poly.pdbx_seq_one_letter_code
_entity_poly.pdbx_strand_id
1 'polypeptide(L)'
;MLITWCTIVASMVSQAPATPPADESNAATWYRRASEMRFSDEDRVFLGTELFVHNEWRLWDPAWVARAERMMEALRPTIDALARGAAADRCDFELDRSAGIGMLMPHLVHHRHSARVLGAAAQWAMSRGDVSEAARLVTMQTELARDLVGDRVMISSLVSTAITHLATTHARDLLDLGLVDPTTAANLAGTFEAMADPSALGCAEAMRGEMELMRASLKDAESAKEALATADPQTPVEIADDEAVKRELVVMDDFYLRAAAAFEEPDPAKGRAILDGLTKELESLPDGSLARTLMPSWDNTWESMQVIRQELTAVAAQFRAIADGKASSEFADAMVWYAQAGRAISAIPDDEQIALELLRSVGHADDAKLVLRPLEQQARVVDQAMQRGWAAGRCEVAGREFARPTLAIDHVALARGAARAVLLRAQQSKDADLVRAVQGCVRMIVQARDSKCLAGSLLASLLLDDLTESMPAILADPRMDHAARAALDESLVPLLDGGMRLPMALRGEVDMIVRRWSPPKQAPELAAARTAAGERLGANGVAFVLAVMSPTVARDAEHLPTGELVDDGGVSIEALERLAEERDAVGATPFVSGTDAATVQAMAPLGSITQKVPIDLEAMSASWTDRVQALITSARAK
;
A
#
# COMPACT_ATOMS: atom_id res chain seq x y z
N MET A 1 -12.00 -10.12 21.96
CA MET A 1 -11.87 -11.41 22.68
C MET A 1 -10.91 -12.41 22.01
N LEU A 2 -10.65 -12.35 20.69
CA LEU A 2 -9.77 -13.30 19.98
C LEU A 2 -8.25 -13.17 20.23
N ILE A 3 -7.75 -12.08 20.82
CA ILE A 3 -6.30 -11.81 20.91
C ILE A 3 -5.65 -12.40 22.17
N THR A 4 -6.43 -12.65 23.24
CA THR A 4 -5.89 -13.08 24.54
C THR A 4 -5.69 -14.60 24.68
N TRP A 5 -6.24 -15.41 23.75
CA TRP A 5 -6.14 -16.88 23.79
C TRP A 5 -4.83 -17.44 23.20
N CYS A 6 -4.06 -16.66 22.43
CA CYS A 6 -2.90 -17.19 21.69
C CYS A 6 -1.64 -17.45 22.54
N THR A 7 -1.53 -16.93 23.77
CA THR A 7 -0.25 -16.93 24.50
C THR A 7 -0.07 -18.11 25.47
N ILE A 8 -1.11 -18.88 25.79
CA ILE A 8 -1.06 -19.89 26.88
C ILE A 8 -0.79 -21.34 26.37
N VAL A 9 -0.93 -21.63 25.07
CA VAL A 9 -0.83 -23.00 24.53
C VAL A 9 0.61 -23.46 24.20
N ALA A 10 1.62 -22.59 24.33
CA ALA A 10 2.99 -22.87 23.84
C ALA A 10 3.85 -23.85 24.68
N SER A 11 3.35 -24.48 25.74
CA SER A 11 4.19 -25.29 26.67
C SER A 11 3.81 -26.77 26.85
N MET A 12 2.86 -27.32 26.10
CA MET A 12 2.53 -28.75 26.14
C MET A 12 2.97 -29.50 24.88
N VAL A 13 4.28 -29.68 24.72
CA VAL A 13 4.83 -30.64 23.73
C VAL A 13 4.80 -32.03 24.36
N SER A 14 3.70 -32.77 24.13
CA SER A 14 3.65 -34.21 24.37
C SER A 14 4.45 -34.93 23.28
N GLN A 15 5.06 -36.07 23.63
CA GLN A 15 5.88 -36.87 22.71
C GLN A 15 5.02 -37.39 21.54
N ALA A 16 5.20 -36.80 20.36
CA ALA A 16 4.48 -37.22 19.16
C ALA A 16 4.94 -38.63 18.72
N PRO A 17 4.02 -39.52 18.31
CA PRO A 17 4.37 -40.82 17.74
C PRO A 17 5.23 -40.67 16.48
N ALA A 18 5.99 -41.72 16.15
CA ALA A 18 6.87 -41.76 14.98
C ALA A 18 6.12 -41.35 13.70
N THR A 19 6.55 -40.24 13.09
CA THR A 19 5.89 -39.66 11.93
C THR A 19 6.00 -40.63 10.73
N PRO A 20 4.88 -41.00 10.08
CA PRO A 20 4.93 -41.81 8.87
C PRO A 20 5.79 -41.12 7.79
N PRO A 21 6.33 -41.88 6.82
CA PRO A 21 7.09 -41.29 5.72
C PRO A 21 6.24 -40.21 5.03
N ALA A 22 6.86 -39.04 4.84
CA ALA A 22 6.21 -37.87 4.29
C ALA A 22 5.59 -38.19 2.92
N ASP A 23 4.28 -38.03 2.81
CA ASP A 23 3.59 -38.11 1.53
C ASP A 23 3.91 -36.85 0.72
N GLU A 24 4.73 -37.01 -0.32
CA GLU A 24 5.17 -35.90 -1.17
C GLU A 24 4.06 -35.39 -2.10
N SER A 25 2.94 -36.12 -2.22
CA SER A 25 1.76 -35.68 -2.97
C SER A 25 0.84 -34.74 -2.17
N ASN A 26 1.07 -34.58 -0.86
CA ASN A 26 0.30 -33.70 0.02
C ASN A 26 1.04 -32.36 0.22
N ALA A 27 0.43 -31.25 -0.17
CA ALA A 27 0.97 -29.90 -0.02
C ALA A 27 1.32 -29.57 1.44
N ALA A 28 0.53 -30.04 2.40
CA ALA A 28 0.76 -29.81 3.84
C ALA A 28 2.13 -30.32 4.31
N THR A 29 2.65 -31.40 3.71
CA THR A 29 4.01 -31.90 3.95
C THR A 29 5.05 -30.84 3.62
N TRP A 30 4.91 -30.19 2.47
CA TRP A 30 5.86 -29.20 1.99
C TRP A 30 5.75 -27.88 2.74
N TYR A 31 4.52 -27.45 3.08
CA TYR A 31 4.31 -26.27 3.91
C TYR A 31 4.86 -26.43 5.33
N ARG A 32 4.75 -27.63 5.92
CA ARG A 32 5.40 -27.95 7.21
C ARG A 32 6.92 -27.91 7.10
N ARG A 33 7.50 -28.48 6.03
CA ARG A 33 8.94 -28.37 5.77
C ARG A 33 9.38 -26.90 5.64
N ALA A 34 8.60 -26.07 4.95
CA ALA A 34 8.87 -24.65 4.82
C ALA A 34 8.82 -23.92 6.19
N SER A 35 7.88 -24.30 7.07
CA SER A 35 7.72 -23.66 8.38
C SER A 35 8.75 -24.07 9.43
N GLU A 36 9.35 -25.26 9.28
CA GLU A 36 10.43 -25.76 10.14
C GLU A 36 11.78 -25.05 9.87
N MET A 37 11.92 -24.40 8.71
CA MET A 37 13.13 -23.64 8.39
C MET A 37 13.25 -22.43 9.32
N ARG A 38 14.36 -22.39 10.06
CA ARG A 38 14.59 -21.36 11.05
C ARG A 38 15.18 -20.11 10.40
N PHE A 39 14.50 -19.00 10.58
CA PHE A 39 15.03 -17.66 10.30
C PHE A 39 15.78 -17.13 11.51
N SER A 40 16.81 -16.32 11.28
CA SER A 40 17.38 -15.53 12.37
C SER A 40 16.34 -14.51 12.87
N ASP A 41 16.48 -14.03 14.12
CA ASP A 41 15.59 -12.98 14.62
C ASP A 41 15.70 -11.70 13.78
N GLU A 42 16.89 -11.44 13.23
CA GLU A 42 17.13 -10.33 12.30
C GLU A 42 16.31 -10.49 11.01
N ASP A 43 16.31 -11.69 10.40
CA ASP A 43 15.53 -11.96 9.19
C ASP A 43 14.02 -11.83 9.45
N ARG A 44 13.55 -12.25 10.63
CA ARG A 44 12.14 -12.11 11.03
C ARG A 44 11.72 -10.65 11.16
N VAL A 45 12.56 -9.82 11.78
CA VAL A 45 12.34 -8.37 11.87
C VAL A 45 12.33 -7.80 10.45
N PHE A 46 13.33 -8.11 9.64
CA PHE A 46 13.42 -7.60 8.27
C PHE A 46 12.20 -7.97 7.41
N LEU A 47 11.74 -9.24 7.46
CA LEU A 47 10.51 -9.69 6.80
C LEU A 47 9.26 -8.99 7.34
N GLY A 48 9.19 -8.74 8.65
CA GLY A 48 8.04 -8.14 9.31
C GLY A 48 7.92 -6.63 9.17
N THR A 49 9.05 -5.91 9.05
CA THR A 49 9.09 -4.44 9.14
C THR A 49 9.69 -3.75 7.92
N GLU A 50 10.64 -4.37 7.21
CA GLU A 50 11.38 -3.69 6.14
C GLU A 50 10.93 -4.11 4.73
N LEU A 51 10.51 -5.35 4.56
CA LEU A 51 9.96 -5.85 3.28
C LEU A 51 8.45 -5.67 3.16
N PHE A 52 7.71 -5.68 4.27
CA PHE A 52 6.25 -5.73 4.21
C PHE A 52 5.57 -4.36 4.16
N VAL A 53 6.27 -3.30 4.54
CA VAL A 53 5.71 -1.94 4.51
C VAL A 53 5.54 -1.56 3.04
N HIS A 54 4.27 -1.52 2.60
CA HIS A 54 3.85 -1.19 1.22
C HIS A 54 4.26 0.21 0.77
N ASN A 55 4.78 1.02 1.71
CA ASN A 55 5.30 2.32 1.44
C ASN A 55 6.83 2.27 1.44
N GLU A 56 7.38 2.71 0.30
CA GLU A 56 8.77 3.05 0.09
C GLU A 56 9.66 1.84 -0.24
N TRP A 57 9.67 1.47 -1.52
CA TRP A 57 10.79 1.56 -2.48
C TRP A 57 12.25 1.56 -1.95
N ARG A 58 12.53 0.91 -0.80
CA ARG A 58 13.86 0.67 -0.21
C ARG A 58 14.76 -0.23 -1.06
N LEU A 59 14.19 -0.78 -2.15
CA LEU A 59 14.80 -1.65 -3.17
C LEU A 59 16.06 -1.09 -3.86
N TRP A 60 16.57 0.08 -3.47
CA TRP A 60 17.66 0.79 -4.16
C TRP A 60 18.74 1.37 -3.24
N ASP A 61 18.63 1.25 -1.91
CA ASP A 61 19.79 1.45 -1.03
C ASP A 61 20.75 0.27 -1.26
N PRO A 62 22.01 0.47 -1.69
CA PRO A 62 22.95 -0.63 -1.92
C PRO A 62 23.12 -1.56 -0.71
N ALA A 63 23.07 -1.02 0.51
CA ALA A 63 23.16 -1.83 1.73
C ALA A 63 21.91 -2.68 1.92
N TRP A 64 20.72 -2.09 1.69
CA TRP A 64 19.46 -2.81 1.67
C TRP A 64 19.43 -3.87 0.57
N VAL A 65 19.86 -3.57 -0.66
CA VAL A 65 19.91 -4.49 -1.80
C VAL A 65 20.81 -5.68 -1.49
N ALA A 66 22.02 -5.42 -0.98
CA ALA A 66 22.94 -6.49 -0.59
C ALA A 66 22.37 -7.34 0.57
N ARG A 67 21.64 -6.74 1.50
CA ARG A 67 20.95 -7.45 2.58
C ARG A 67 19.79 -8.29 2.06
N ALA A 68 18.96 -7.73 1.19
CA ALA A 68 17.86 -8.41 0.54
C ALA A 68 18.35 -9.59 -0.30
N GLU A 69 19.42 -9.42 -1.08
CA GLU A 69 20.03 -10.51 -1.86
C GLU A 69 20.49 -11.67 -0.96
N ARG A 70 21.25 -11.39 0.11
CA ARG A 70 21.69 -12.43 1.07
C ARG A 70 20.50 -13.14 1.71
N MET A 71 19.47 -12.39 2.06
CA MET A 71 18.29 -12.97 2.69
C MET A 71 17.47 -13.81 1.69
N MET A 72 17.30 -13.36 0.45
CA MET A 72 16.60 -14.14 -0.59
C MET A 72 17.33 -15.44 -0.91
N GLU A 73 18.66 -15.43 -0.90
CA GLU A 73 19.47 -16.64 -0.99
C GLU A 73 19.22 -17.59 0.19
N ALA A 74 19.15 -17.05 1.41
CA ALA A 74 18.82 -17.83 2.61
C ALA A 74 17.38 -18.38 2.61
N LEU A 75 16.44 -17.66 1.99
CA LEU A 75 15.03 -18.03 1.85
C LEU A 75 14.77 -19.02 0.71
N ARG A 76 15.72 -19.24 -0.21
CA ARG A 76 15.52 -20.10 -1.37
C ARG A 76 15.01 -21.50 -1.01
N PRO A 77 15.55 -22.23 -0.01
CA PRO A 77 15.02 -23.53 0.39
C PRO A 77 13.55 -23.46 0.83
N THR A 78 13.14 -22.39 1.52
CA THR A 78 11.75 -22.16 1.93
C THR A 78 10.87 -21.95 0.71
N ILE A 79 11.28 -21.07 -0.22
CA ILE A 79 10.55 -20.79 -1.46
C ILE A 79 10.42 -22.06 -2.32
N ASP A 80 11.47 -22.89 -2.41
CA ASP A 80 11.46 -24.15 -3.13
C ASP A 80 10.47 -25.16 -2.51
N ALA A 81 10.42 -25.23 -1.17
CA ALA A 81 9.45 -26.06 -0.47
C ALA A 81 8.01 -25.55 -0.72
N LEU A 82 7.78 -24.24 -0.63
CA LEU A 82 6.48 -23.63 -0.96
C LEU A 82 6.07 -23.91 -2.41
N ALA A 83 7.02 -23.87 -3.35
CA ALA A 83 6.76 -24.15 -4.77
C ALA A 83 6.32 -25.61 -4.99
N ARG A 84 6.91 -26.56 -4.25
CA ARG A 84 6.47 -27.96 -4.28
C ARG A 84 5.09 -28.15 -3.64
N GLY A 85 4.80 -27.42 -2.57
CA GLY A 85 3.47 -27.42 -1.93
C GLY A 85 2.40 -26.90 -2.89
N ALA A 86 2.62 -25.73 -3.48
CA ALA A 86 1.71 -25.11 -4.43
C ALA A 86 1.49 -25.91 -5.73
N ALA A 87 2.38 -26.86 -6.03
CA ALA A 87 2.27 -27.75 -7.20
C ALA A 87 1.68 -29.13 -6.86
N ALA A 88 1.35 -29.40 -5.61
CA ALA A 88 0.80 -30.69 -5.20
C ALA A 88 -0.71 -30.77 -5.49
N ASP A 89 -1.20 -31.98 -5.79
CA ASP A 89 -2.59 -32.19 -6.21
C ASP A 89 -3.61 -32.08 -5.07
N ARG A 90 -3.15 -32.21 -3.82
CA ARG A 90 -4.01 -32.17 -2.62
C ARG A 90 -3.31 -31.50 -1.45
N CYS A 91 -4.09 -30.87 -0.59
CA CYS A 91 -3.63 -30.34 0.69
C CYS A 91 -4.51 -30.88 1.82
N ASP A 92 -3.90 -31.58 2.79
CA ASP A 92 -4.58 -32.08 3.98
C ASP A 92 -3.66 -31.95 5.20
N PHE A 93 -4.06 -31.10 6.16
CA PHE A 93 -3.32 -30.89 7.42
C PHE A 93 -3.62 -31.93 8.49
N GLU A 94 -4.47 -32.93 8.19
CA GLU A 94 -4.87 -34.02 9.09
C GLU A 94 -5.51 -33.48 10.38
N LEU A 95 -6.37 -32.46 10.22
CA LEU A 95 -7.00 -31.78 11.35
C LEU A 95 -7.92 -32.72 12.16
N ASP A 96 -7.75 -32.74 13.48
CA ASP A 96 -8.60 -33.50 14.39
C ASP A 96 -9.96 -32.79 14.60
N ARG A 97 -10.88 -33.02 13.66
CA ARG A 97 -12.24 -32.48 13.72
C ARG A 97 -13.05 -33.01 14.91
N SER A 98 -12.64 -34.12 15.54
CA SER A 98 -13.32 -34.65 16.71
C SER A 98 -13.14 -33.76 17.96
N ALA A 99 -12.13 -32.89 17.95
CA ALA A 99 -11.94 -31.85 18.97
C ALA A 99 -12.97 -30.71 18.88
N GLY A 100 -13.83 -30.69 17.85
CA GLY A 100 -14.86 -29.68 17.67
C GLY A 100 -14.28 -28.27 17.57
N ILE A 101 -14.88 -27.30 18.27
CA ILE A 101 -14.46 -25.89 18.30
C ILE A 101 -13.05 -25.74 18.92
N GLY A 102 -12.60 -26.71 19.72
CA GLY A 102 -11.26 -26.75 20.30
C GLY A 102 -10.16 -27.23 19.33
N MET A 103 -10.49 -27.50 18.07
CA MET A 103 -9.54 -27.98 17.06
C MET A 103 -8.39 -26.99 16.86
N LEU A 104 -7.16 -27.48 17.02
CA LEU A 104 -5.95 -26.67 16.85
C LEU A 104 -5.58 -26.54 15.38
N MET A 105 -5.23 -25.32 14.96
CA MET A 105 -4.85 -25.00 13.57
C MET A 105 -3.51 -24.23 13.52
N PRO A 106 -2.40 -24.86 13.95
CA PRO A 106 -1.10 -24.19 14.00
C PRO A 106 -0.56 -23.82 12.61
N HIS A 107 -1.04 -24.46 11.54
CA HIS A 107 -0.58 -24.18 10.17
C HIS A 107 -0.98 -22.78 9.68
N LEU A 108 -2.05 -22.17 10.20
CA LEU A 108 -2.54 -20.86 9.73
C LEU A 108 -1.54 -19.72 9.93
N VAL A 109 -0.82 -19.70 11.07
CA VAL A 109 0.23 -18.70 11.30
C VAL A 109 1.40 -18.91 10.31
N HIS A 110 1.73 -20.16 10.01
CA HIS A 110 2.79 -20.50 9.05
C HIS A 110 2.42 -20.12 7.61
N HIS A 111 1.15 -20.26 7.22
CA HIS A 111 0.68 -19.82 5.89
C HIS A 111 0.76 -18.30 5.74
N ARG A 112 0.35 -17.54 6.76
CA ARG A 112 0.52 -16.08 6.75
C ARG A 112 1.98 -15.70 6.58
N HIS A 113 2.90 -16.34 7.31
CA HIS A 113 4.34 -16.07 7.15
C HIS A 113 4.85 -16.47 5.76
N SER A 114 4.43 -17.62 5.24
CA SER A 114 4.80 -18.10 3.91
C SER A 114 4.34 -17.14 2.82
N ALA A 115 3.11 -16.63 2.92
CA ALA A 115 2.60 -15.60 2.01
C ALA A 115 3.44 -14.32 2.04
N ARG A 116 3.89 -13.88 3.22
CA ARG A 116 4.79 -12.72 3.35
C ARG A 116 6.17 -12.97 2.72
N VAL A 117 6.72 -14.17 2.91
CA VAL A 117 7.99 -14.58 2.27
C VAL A 117 7.86 -14.54 0.75
N LEU A 118 6.77 -15.09 0.19
CA LEU A 118 6.51 -15.05 -1.25
C LEU A 118 6.31 -13.63 -1.77
N GLY A 119 5.59 -12.78 -1.03
CA GLY A 119 5.39 -11.38 -1.39
C GLY A 119 6.70 -10.58 -1.42
N ALA A 120 7.54 -10.77 -0.40
CA ALA A 120 8.88 -10.20 -0.34
C ALA A 120 9.77 -10.67 -1.51
N ALA A 121 9.73 -11.96 -1.82
CA ALA A 121 10.45 -12.51 -2.96
C ALA A 121 9.93 -11.96 -4.30
N ALA A 122 8.62 -11.76 -4.44
CA ALA A 122 8.02 -11.17 -5.63
C ALA A 122 8.47 -9.72 -5.82
N GLN A 123 8.46 -8.91 -4.76
CA GLN A 123 8.96 -7.53 -4.81
C GLN A 123 10.47 -7.47 -5.13
N TRP A 124 11.26 -8.39 -4.60
CA TRP A 124 12.67 -8.51 -4.97
C TRP A 124 12.87 -8.91 -6.44
N ALA A 125 12.06 -9.82 -6.97
CA ALA A 125 12.08 -10.14 -8.39
C ALA A 125 11.70 -8.92 -9.25
N MET A 126 10.67 -8.17 -8.84
CA MET A 126 10.25 -6.92 -9.48
C MET A 126 11.34 -5.87 -9.53
N SER A 127 12.11 -5.66 -8.44
CA SER A 127 13.20 -4.66 -8.43
C SER A 127 14.32 -5.01 -9.41
N ARG A 128 14.56 -6.29 -9.66
CA ARG A 128 15.50 -6.78 -10.67
C ARG A 128 14.91 -6.78 -12.09
N GLY A 129 13.65 -6.40 -12.26
CA GLY A 129 12.91 -6.48 -13.53
C GLY A 129 12.57 -7.91 -13.95
N ASP A 130 12.65 -8.87 -13.03
CA ASP A 130 12.35 -10.29 -13.25
C ASP A 130 10.84 -10.53 -13.10
N VAL A 131 10.08 -10.03 -14.07
CA VAL A 131 8.61 -10.04 -14.08
C VAL A 131 8.04 -11.44 -14.09
N SER A 132 8.70 -12.37 -14.80
CA SER A 132 8.25 -13.76 -14.88
C SER A 132 8.31 -14.44 -13.51
N GLU A 133 9.42 -14.28 -12.79
CA GLU A 133 9.55 -14.82 -11.45
C GLU A 133 8.60 -14.15 -10.45
N ALA A 134 8.45 -12.83 -10.53
CA ALA A 134 7.49 -12.11 -9.70
C ALA A 134 6.05 -12.59 -9.92
N ALA A 135 5.63 -12.77 -11.18
CA ALA A 135 4.31 -13.32 -11.51
C ALA A 135 4.13 -14.75 -11.00
N ARG A 136 5.15 -15.60 -11.14
CA ARG A 136 5.15 -16.98 -10.61
C ARG A 136 4.95 -16.99 -9.10
N LEU A 137 5.64 -16.11 -8.37
CA LEU A 137 5.54 -15.99 -6.90
C LEU A 137 4.16 -15.47 -6.47
N VAL A 138 3.58 -14.53 -7.22
CA VAL A 138 2.20 -14.07 -6.98
C VAL A 138 1.18 -15.20 -7.20
N THR A 139 1.33 -15.99 -8.26
CA THR A 139 0.50 -17.20 -8.48
C THR A 139 0.68 -18.22 -7.35
N MET A 140 1.91 -18.41 -6.85
CA MET A 140 2.11 -19.29 -5.69
C MET A 140 1.41 -18.78 -4.43
N GLN A 141 1.30 -17.46 -4.23
CA GLN A 141 0.52 -16.92 -3.10
C GLN A 141 -0.97 -17.26 -3.23
N THR A 142 -1.53 -17.23 -4.44
CA THR A 142 -2.94 -17.61 -4.65
C THR A 142 -3.16 -19.11 -4.47
N GLU A 143 -2.24 -19.96 -4.90
CA GLU A 143 -2.34 -21.42 -4.65
C GLU A 143 -2.22 -21.72 -3.14
N LEU A 144 -1.30 -21.07 -2.43
CA LEU A 144 -1.19 -21.17 -0.97
C LEU A 144 -2.49 -20.75 -0.26
N ALA A 145 -3.17 -19.72 -0.77
CA ALA A 145 -4.47 -19.30 -0.24
C ALA A 145 -5.56 -20.33 -0.52
N ARG A 146 -5.59 -20.90 -1.73
CA ARG A 146 -6.54 -21.92 -2.15
C ARG A 146 -6.42 -23.19 -1.31
N ASP A 147 -5.21 -23.62 -0.98
CA ASP A 147 -4.96 -24.83 -0.20
C ASP A 147 -5.54 -24.78 1.22
N LEU A 148 -5.80 -23.58 1.78
CA LEU A 148 -6.45 -23.42 3.08
C LEU A 148 -7.97 -23.69 3.05
N VAL A 149 -8.59 -23.67 1.87
CA VAL A 149 -10.04 -23.93 1.74
C VAL A 149 -10.40 -25.35 2.17
N GLY A 150 -9.49 -26.31 1.99
CA GLY A 150 -9.68 -27.71 2.37
C GLY A 150 -9.91 -27.94 3.87
N ASP A 151 -9.56 -26.98 4.73
CA ASP A 151 -9.81 -27.06 6.17
C ASP A 151 -11.30 -27.05 6.50
N ARG A 152 -12.12 -26.40 5.65
CA ARG A 152 -13.57 -26.21 5.85
C ARG A 152 -13.90 -25.55 7.19
N VAL A 153 -13.13 -24.53 7.57
CA VAL A 153 -13.40 -23.68 8.75
C VAL A 153 -13.28 -22.21 8.40
N MET A 154 -14.07 -21.36 9.07
CA MET A 154 -14.24 -19.96 8.68
C MET A 154 -12.93 -19.19 8.81
N ILE A 155 -12.15 -19.47 9.85
CA ILE A 155 -10.87 -18.79 10.05
C ILE A 155 -9.85 -19.12 8.94
N SER A 156 -9.88 -20.33 8.36
CA SER A 156 -9.03 -20.66 7.20
C SER A 156 -9.45 -19.89 5.95
N SER A 157 -10.76 -19.74 5.69
CA SER A 157 -11.27 -18.88 4.61
C SER A 157 -10.88 -17.40 4.79
N LEU A 158 -10.92 -16.88 6.02
CA LEU A 158 -10.47 -15.52 6.32
C LEU A 158 -8.96 -15.34 6.11
N VAL A 159 -8.15 -16.34 6.49
CA VAL A 159 -6.70 -16.34 6.24
C VAL A 159 -6.43 -16.42 4.73
N SER A 160 -7.12 -17.30 4.01
CA SER A 160 -7.06 -17.42 2.55
C SER A 160 -7.36 -16.09 1.87
N THR A 161 -8.41 -15.40 2.31
CA THR A 161 -8.77 -14.07 1.80
C THR A 161 -7.68 -13.03 2.07
N ALA A 162 -7.11 -13.01 3.26
CA ALA A 162 -6.01 -12.09 3.58
C ALA A 162 -4.76 -12.34 2.73
N ILE A 163 -4.42 -13.61 2.46
CA ILE A 163 -3.31 -13.98 1.56
C ILE A 163 -3.64 -13.55 0.12
N THR A 164 -4.88 -13.77 -0.32
CA THR A 164 -5.35 -13.39 -1.65
C THR A 164 -5.33 -11.88 -1.86
N HIS A 165 -5.69 -11.09 -0.83
CA HIS A 165 -5.56 -9.64 -0.86
C HIS A 165 -4.10 -9.21 -1.00
N LEU A 166 -3.18 -9.83 -0.26
CA LEU A 166 -1.75 -9.57 -0.40
C LEU A 166 -1.24 -9.90 -1.82
N ALA A 167 -1.65 -11.04 -2.38
CA ALA A 167 -1.30 -11.42 -3.76
C ALA A 167 -1.83 -10.39 -4.78
N THR A 168 -3.08 -9.92 -4.58
CA THR A 168 -3.69 -8.87 -5.41
C THR A 168 -2.88 -7.58 -5.35
N THR A 169 -2.40 -7.18 -4.17
CA THR A 169 -1.54 -5.99 -4.04
C THR A 169 -0.25 -6.13 -4.85
N HIS A 170 0.45 -7.26 -4.74
CA HIS A 170 1.67 -7.50 -5.52
C HIS A 170 1.40 -7.62 -7.03
N ALA A 171 0.26 -8.17 -7.42
CA ALA A 171 -0.16 -8.20 -8.82
C ALA A 171 -0.40 -6.79 -9.36
N ARG A 172 -0.99 -5.91 -8.56
CA ARG A 172 -1.07 -4.50 -8.90
C ARG A 172 0.33 -3.89 -9.00
N ASP A 173 1.27 -4.19 -8.10
CA ASP A 173 2.65 -3.67 -8.21
C ASP A 173 3.29 -4.03 -9.57
N LEU A 174 3.03 -5.23 -10.07
CA LEU A 174 3.43 -5.64 -11.44
C LEU A 174 2.80 -4.78 -12.53
N LEU A 175 1.51 -4.46 -12.40
CA LEU A 175 0.81 -3.57 -13.34
C LEU A 175 1.43 -2.17 -13.36
N ASP A 176 1.77 -1.61 -12.20
CA ASP A 176 2.37 -0.28 -12.10
C ASP A 176 3.76 -0.22 -12.72
N LEU A 177 4.52 -1.31 -12.68
CA LEU A 177 5.78 -1.38 -13.42
C LEU A 177 5.52 -1.33 -14.95
N GLY A 178 4.39 -1.82 -15.43
CA GLY A 178 4.11 -1.84 -16.87
C GLY A 178 5.06 -2.73 -17.67
N LEU A 179 5.71 -3.69 -16.99
CA LEU A 179 6.67 -4.62 -17.60
C LEU A 179 6.06 -5.99 -17.90
N VAL A 180 4.75 -6.16 -17.67
CA VAL A 180 4.04 -7.43 -17.88
C VAL A 180 3.78 -7.66 -19.36
N ASP A 181 4.34 -8.74 -19.91
CA ASP A 181 4.07 -9.15 -21.28
C ASP A 181 2.68 -9.81 -21.42
N PRO A 182 2.11 -9.88 -22.64
CA PRO A 182 0.78 -10.44 -22.85
C PRO A 182 0.59 -11.88 -22.37
N THR A 183 1.63 -12.73 -22.41
CA THR A 183 1.54 -14.13 -21.97
C THR A 183 1.46 -14.20 -20.46
N THR A 184 2.36 -13.49 -19.76
CA THR A 184 2.32 -13.38 -18.30
C THR A 184 1.00 -12.78 -17.82
N ALA A 185 0.50 -11.74 -18.51
CA ALA A 185 -0.79 -11.14 -18.21
C ALA A 185 -1.95 -12.14 -18.38
N ALA A 186 -1.97 -12.95 -19.45
CA ALA A 186 -3.02 -13.95 -19.64
C ALA A 186 -3.05 -14.99 -18.50
N ASN A 187 -1.88 -15.42 -18.04
CA ASN A 187 -1.77 -16.38 -16.93
C ASN A 187 -2.26 -15.78 -15.60
N LEU A 188 -1.83 -14.54 -15.28
CA LEU A 188 -2.30 -13.84 -14.09
C LEU A 188 -3.80 -13.55 -14.15
N ALA A 189 -4.33 -13.15 -15.30
CA ALA A 189 -5.77 -12.96 -15.50
C ALA A 189 -6.53 -14.25 -15.17
N GLY A 190 -6.14 -15.40 -15.74
CA GLY A 190 -6.78 -16.68 -15.45
C GLY A 190 -6.70 -17.08 -13.96
N THR A 191 -5.56 -16.79 -13.31
CA THR A 191 -5.37 -17.04 -11.87
C THR A 191 -6.37 -16.23 -11.03
N PHE A 192 -6.48 -14.92 -11.28
CA PHE A 192 -7.37 -14.05 -10.51
C PHE A 192 -8.85 -14.23 -10.86
N GLU A 193 -9.18 -14.58 -12.11
CA GLU A 193 -10.53 -14.98 -12.53
C GLU A 193 -11.00 -16.22 -11.75
N ALA A 194 -10.12 -17.23 -11.62
CA ALA A 194 -10.43 -18.43 -10.84
C ALA A 194 -10.65 -18.12 -9.35
N MET A 195 -9.85 -17.22 -8.77
CA MET A 195 -10.00 -16.80 -7.37
C MET A 195 -11.21 -15.89 -7.11
N ALA A 196 -11.73 -15.21 -8.14
CA ALA A 196 -12.93 -14.36 -8.02
C ALA A 196 -14.24 -15.15 -7.92
N ASP A 197 -14.20 -16.45 -8.25
CA ASP A 197 -15.33 -17.36 -8.10
C ASP A 197 -15.78 -17.45 -6.62
N PRO A 198 -17.09 -17.40 -6.31
CA PRO A 198 -17.58 -17.49 -4.94
C PRO A 198 -17.06 -18.70 -4.15
N SER A 199 -16.81 -19.83 -4.82
CA SER A 199 -16.35 -21.07 -4.17
C SER A 199 -14.86 -21.07 -3.86
N ALA A 200 -14.05 -20.24 -4.54
CA ALA A 200 -12.59 -20.30 -4.46
C ALA A 200 -12.02 -19.87 -3.10
N LEU A 201 -12.76 -19.08 -2.32
CA LEU A 201 -12.37 -18.67 -0.96
C LEU A 201 -12.97 -19.59 0.13
N GLY A 202 -13.79 -20.57 -0.26
CA GLY A 202 -14.23 -21.64 0.62
C GLY A 202 -15.26 -21.27 1.68
N CYS A 203 -15.81 -20.05 1.70
CA CYS A 203 -16.67 -19.60 2.80
C CYS A 203 -17.91 -20.48 3.00
N ALA A 204 -18.54 -20.96 1.92
CA ALA A 204 -19.70 -21.84 2.03
C ALA A 204 -19.33 -23.21 2.61
N GLU A 205 -18.21 -23.80 2.17
CA GLU A 205 -17.69 -25.03 2.77
C GLU A 205 -17.26 -24.84 4.21
N ALA A 206 -16.71 -23.69 4.54
CA ALA A 206 -16.40 -23.31 5.91
C ALA A 206 -17.67 -23.26 6.78
N MET A 207 -18.78 -22.68 6.32
CA MET A 207 -20.04 -22.71 7.07
C MET A 207 -20.50 -24.14 7.37
N ARG A 208 -20.41 -25.03 6.38
CA ARG A 208 -20.76 -26.45 6.55
C ARG A 208 -19.86 -27.14 7.56
N GLY A 209 -18.55 -26.91 7.48
CA GLY A 209 -17.60 -27.50 8.42
C GLY A 209 -17.66 -26.92 9.84
N GLU A 210 -17.95 -25.62 10.01
CA GLU A 210 -18.20 -25.02 11.34
C GLU A 210 -19.40 -25.68 12.02
N MET A 211 -20.45 -26.00 11.26
CA MET A 211 -21.58 -26.76 11.81
C MET A 211 -21.18 -28.19 12.22
N GLU A 212 -20.30 -28.86 11.45
CA GLU A 212 -19.74 -30.16 11.83
C GLU A 212 -18.95 -30.07 13.15
N LEU A 213 -18.13 -29.02 13.33
CA LEU A 213 -17.39 -28.76 14.57
C LEU A 213 -18.32 -28.42 15.74
N MET A 214 -19.39 -27.68 15.49
CA MET A 214 -20.43 -27.37 16.48
C MET A 214 -21.11 -28.66 16.98
N ARG A 215 -21.49 -29.58 16.08
CA ARG A 215 -22.07 -30.88 16.46
C ARG A 215 -21.10 -31.73 17.30
N ALA A 216 -19.82 -31.74 16.94
CA ALA A 216 -18.80 -32.46 17.70
C ALA A 216 -18.63 -31.88 19.12
N SER A 217 -18.80 -30.57 19.27
CA SER A 217 -18.66 -29.86 20.55
C SER A 217 -19.92 -29.99 21.44
N LEU A 218 -21.11 -29.94 20.84
CA LEU A 218 -22.40 -29.95 21.53
C LEU A 218 -23.01 -31.36 21.58
N LYS A 219 -22.22 -32.34 22.02
CA LYS A 219 -22.61 -33.77 22.01
C LYS A 219 -23.70 -34.12 23.04
N ASP A 220 -23.81 -33.36 24.12
CA ASP A 220 -24.73 -33.55 25.24
C ASP A 220 -25.07 -32.22 25.92
N ALA A 221 -26.07 -32.24 26.81
CA ALA A 221 -26.55 -31.06 27.52
C ALA A 221 -25.48 -30.37 28.38
N GLU A 222 -24.55 -31.13 28.98
CA GLU A 222 -23.49 -30.56 29.80
C GLU A 222 -22.47 -29.80 28.97
N SER A 223 -22.04 -30.38 27.84
CA SER A 223 -21.13 -29.72 26.89
C SER A 223 -21.75 -28.44 26.32
N ALA A 224 -23.06 -28.45 26.06
CA ALA A 224 -23.78 -27.27 25.59
C ALA A 224 -23.90 -26.16 26.65
N LYS A 225 -24.11 -26.52 27.92
CA LYS A 225 -24.06 -25.56 29.03
C LYS A 225 -22.68 -24.95 29.19
N GLU A 226 -21.62 -25.74 29.08
CA GLU A 226 -20.24 -25.26 29.15
C GLU A 226 -19.91 -24.28 28.01
N ALA A 227 -20.33 -24.61 26.78
CA ALA A 227 -20.15 -23.74 25.61
C ALA A 227 -20.87 -22.39 25.79
N LEU A 228 -22.13 -22.42 26.25
CA LEU A 228 -22.90 -21.20 26.50
C LEU A 228 -22.33 -20.38 27.66
N ALA A 229 -21.91 -21.02 28.75
CA ALA A 229 -21.27 -20.31 29.87
C ALA A 229 -19.96 -19.62 29.45
N THR A 230 -19.28 -20.16 28.44
CA THR A 230 -18.07 -19.54 27.86
C THR A 230 -18.41 -18.37 26.93
N ALA A 231 -19.46 -18.52 26.10
CA ALA A 231 -19.85 -17.51 25.12
C ALA A 231 -20.58 -16.31 25.74
N ASP A 232 -21.51 -16.56 26.67
CA ASP A 232 -22.26 -15.54 27.38
C ASP A 232 -22.41 -15.93 28.87
N PRO A 233 -21.45 -15.53 29.72
CA PRO A 233 -21.48 -15.86 31.14
C PRO A 233 -22.64 -15.22 31.91
N GLN A 234 -23.35 -14.25 31.33
CA GLN A 234 -24.39 -13.48 32.02
C GLN A 234 -25.80 -14.06 31.83
N THR A 235 -26.01 -14.84 30.77
CA THR A 235 -27.31 -15.44 30.46
C THR A 235 -27.45 -16.80 31.14
N PRO A 236 -28.40 -17.00 32.08
CA PRO A 236 -28.65 -18.30 32.68
C PRO A 236 -29.12 -19.30 31.62
N VAL A 237 -28.41 -20.42 31.52
CA VAL A 237 -28.66 -21.43 30.50
C VAL A 237 -29.49 -22.57 31.07
N GLU A 238 -30.76 -22.66 30.66
CA GLU A 238 -31.62 -23.80 30.97
C GLU A 238 -31.73 -24.74 29.76
N ILE A 239 -30.70 -25.55 29.52
CA ILE A 239 -30.80 -26.70 28.60
C ILE A 239 -31.35 -27.89 29.39
N ALA A 240 -32.59 -28.27 29.08
CA ALA A 240 -33.34 -29.28 29.83
C ALA A 240 -32.77 -30.70 29.71
N ASP A 241 -32.39 -31.12 28.51
CA ASP A 241 -31.89 -32.47 28.20
C ASP A 241 -31.16 -32.53 26.85
N ASP A 242 -30.56 -33.69 26.54
CA ASP A 242 -29.84 -33.95 25.28
C ASP A 242 -30.76 -33.83 24.05
N GLU A 243 -32.06 -34.09 24.19
CA GLU A 243 -33.02 -33.95 23.09
C GLU A 243 -33.28 -32.48 22.76
N ALA A 244 -33.20 -31.57 23.75
CA ALA A 244 -33.23 -30.14 23.52
C ALA A 244 -32.01 -29.69 22.70
N VAL A 245 -30.80 -30.18 23.03
CA VAL A 245 -29.59 -29.89 22.25
C VAL A 245 -29.74 -30.36 20.80
N LYS A 246 -30.23 -31.59 20.58
CA LYS A 246 -30.46 -32.11 19.23
C LYS A 246 -31.43 -31.26 18.42
N ARG A 247 -32.52 -30.77 19.03
CA ARG A 247 -33.48 -29.88 18.36
C ARG A 247 -32.84 -28.55 17.96
N GLU A 248 -32.08 -27.94 18.87
CA GLU A 248 -31.38 -26.68 18.57
C GLU A 248 -30.29 -26.87 17.49
N LEU A 249 -29.57 -27.99 17.49
CA LEU A 249 -28.59 -28.31 16.45
C LEU A 249 -29.23 -28.41 15.05
N VAL A 250 -30.47 -28.90 14.94
CA VAL A 250 -31.22 -28.90 13.67
C VAL A 250 -31.55 -27.48 13.22
N VAL A 251 -31.91 -26.59 14.16
CA VAL A 251 -32.16 -25.17 13.84
C VAL A 251 -30.88 -24.50 13.36
N MET A 252 -29.77 -24.67 14.07
CA MET A 252 -28.47 -24.13 13.69
C MET A 252 -28.03 -24.63 12.31
N ASP A 253 -28.23 -25.92 12.03
CA ASP A 253 -27.89 -26.53 10.73
C ASP A 253 -28.60 -25.83 9.56
N ASP A 254 -29.90 -25.55 9.69
CA ASP A 254 -30.66 -24.79 8.68
C ASP A 254 -30.05 -23.40 8.44
N PHE A 255 -29.73 -22.67 9.52
CA PHE A 255 -29.11 -21.36 9.42
C PHE A 255 -27.74 -21.44 8.72
N TYR A 256 -26.87 -22.38 9.08
CA TYR A 256 -25.56 -22.55 8.44
C TYR A 256 -25.68 -22.95 6.96
N LEU A 257 -26.63 -23.82 6.60
CA LEU A 257 -26.88 -24.21 5.21
C LEU A 257 -27.39 -23.04 4.36
N ARG A 258 -28.30 -22.23 4.90
CA ARG A 258 -28.81 -21.02 4.22
C ARG A 258 -27.75 -19.93 4.12
N ALA A 259 -26.91 -19.78 5.15
CA ALA A 259 -25.76 -18.89 5.10
C ALA A 259 -24.75 -19.36 4.03
N ALA A 260 -24.42 -20.66 3.98
CA ALA A 260 -23.56 -21.23 2.94
C ALA A 260 -24.10 -20.93 1.53
N ALA A 261 -25.41 -21.09 1.31
CA ALA A 261 -26.06 -20.75 0.05
C ALA A 261 -25.96 -19.24 -0.28
N ALA A 262 -26.00 -18.36 0.72
CA ALA A 262 -25.78 -16.93 0.51
C ALA A 262 -24.36 -16.64 0.01
N PHE A 263 -23.34 -17.33 0.54
CA PHE A 263 -21.94 -17.21 0.10
C PHE A 263 -21.68 -17.77 -1.30
N GLU A 264 -22.47 -18.75 -1.75
CA GLU A 264 -22.41 -19.30 -3.12
C GLU A 264 -23.21 -18.49 -4.15
N GLU A 265 -24.09 -17.58 -3.71
CA GLU A 265 -24.95 -16.81 -4.61
C GLU A 265 -24.11 -15.88 -5.52
N PRO A 266 -24.25 -16.02 -6.86
CA PRO A 266 -23.53 -15.16 -7.80
C PRO A 266 -23.89 -13.68 -7.71
N ASP A 267 -25.15 -13.36 -7.35
CA ASP A 267 -25.63 -11.98 -7.16
C ASP A 267 -25.41 -11.50 -5.72
N PRO A 268 -24.47 -10.55 -5.47
CA PRO A 268 -24.17 -10.10 -4.12
C PRO A 268 -25.37 -9.47 -3.39
N ALA A 269 -26.32 -8.86 -4.12
CA ALA A 269 -27.49 -8.26 -3.48
C ALA A 269 -28.42 -9.34 -2.92
N LYS A 270 -28.58 -10.46 -3.63
CA LYS A 270 -29.38 -11.60 -3.16
C LYS A 270 -28.70 -12.31 -1.99
N GLY A 271 -27.39 -12.55 -2.07
CA GLY A 271 -26.63 -13.14 -0.96
C GLY A 271 -26.76 -12.29 0.32
N ARG A 272 -26.60 -10.96 0.21
CA ARG A 272 -26.81 -10.06 1.34
C ARG A 272 -28.24 -10.11 1.89
N ALA A 273 -29.25 -10.12 1.02
CA ALA A 273 -30.65 -10.19 1.45
C ALA A 273 -30.96 -11.50 2.21
N ILE A 274 -30.34 -12.62 1.84
CA ILE A 274 -30.44 -13.88 2.59
C ILE A 274 -29.86 -13.71 3.98
N LEU A 275 -28.63 -13.19 4.10
CA LEU A 275 -27.97 -12.97 5.40
C LEU A 275 -28.75 -12.01 6.29
N ASP A 276 -29.23 -10.89 5.76
CA ASP A 276 -30.06 -9.93 6.51
C ASP A 276 -31.37 -10.58 7.01
N GLY A 277 -31.95 -11.50 6.23
CA GLY A 277 -33.09 -12.31 6.62
C GLY A 277 -32.76 -13.26 7.78
N LEU A 278 -31.64 -13.98 7.68
CA LEU A 278 -31.16 -14.88 8.73
C LEU A 278 -30.87 -14.11 10.04
N THR A 279 -30.26 -12.94 9.98
CA THR A 279 -30.00 -12.09 11.16
C THR A 279 -31.30 -11.73 11.87
N LYS A 280 -32.34 -11.29 11.13
CA LYS A 280 -33.65 -10.98 11.72
C LYS A 280 -34.33 -12.21 12.32
N GLU A 281 -34.21 -13.36 11.66
CA GLU A 281 -34.74 -14.62 12.18
C GLU A 281 -34.02 -15.02 13.49
N LEU A 282 -32.69 -14.92 13.54
CA LEU A 282 -31.88 -15.17 14.75
C LEU A 282 -32.26 -14.23 15.90
N GLU A 283 -32.43 -12.93 15.63
CA GLU A 283 -32.87 -11.94 16.61
C GLU A 283 -34.27 -12.23 17.16
N SER A 284 -35.12 -12.89 16.37
CA SER A 284 -36.49 -13.25 16.78
C SER A 284 -36.57 -14.53 17.61
N LEU A 285 -35.48 -15.30 17.70
CA LEU A 285 -35.44 -16.53 18.50
C LEU A 285 -35.55 -16.21 20.01
N PRO A 286 -36.14 -17.11 20.82
CA PRO A 286 -36.22 -16.92 22.27
C PRO A 286 -34.85 -16.67 22.91
N ASP A 287 -34.81 -15.85 23.97
CA ASP A 287 -33.61 -15.71 24.81
C ASP A 287 -33.20 -17.09 25.35
N GLY A 288 -31.90 -17.40 25.31
CA GLY A 288 -31.35 -18.70 25.73
C GLY A 288 -31.32 -19.79 24.64
N SER A 289 -31.80 -19.52 23.41
CA SER A 289 -31.57 -20.42 22.26
C SER A 289 -30.07 -20.54 21.95
N LEU A 290 -29.61 -21.77 21.70
CA LEU A 290 -28.22 -22.04 21.30
C LEU A 290 -27.88 -21.32 20.00
N ALA A 291 -28.81 -21.31 19.04
CA ALA A 291 -28.63 -20.62 17.77
C ALA A 291 -28.44 -19.11 17.97
N ARG A 292 -29.29 -18.47 18.79
CA ARG A 292 -29.18 -17.02 19.01
C ARG A 292 -27.88 -16.62 19.74
N THR A 293 -27.38 -17.44 20.65
CA THR A 293 -26.19 -17.10 21.45
C THR A 293 -24.88 -17.48 20.77
N LEU A 294 -24.81 -18.64 20.10
CA LEU A 294 -23.56 -19.18 19.58
C LEU A 294 -23.30 -18.86 18.10
N MET A 295 -24.32 -18.43 17.36
CA MET A 295 -24.12 -18.12 15.94
C MET A 295 -23.40 -16.79 15.75
N PRO A 296 -22.34 -16.74 14.92
CA PRO A 296 -21.63 -15.50 14.65
C PRO A 296 -22.45 -14.59 13.73
N SER A 297 -22.18 -13.28 13.80
CA SER A 297 -22.57 -12.39 12.70
C SER A 297 -21.71 -12.69 11.47
N TRP A 298 -22.36 -12.73 10.31
CA TRP A 298 -21.69 -12.97 9.04
C TRP A 298 -21.46 -11.70 8.21
N ASP A 299 -21.92 -10.54 8.70
CA ASP A 299 -21.92 -9.28 7.94
C ASP A 299 -20.50 -8.86 7.53
N ASN A 300 -19.58 -8.80 8.50
CA ASN A 300 -18.20 -8.40 8.26
C ASN A 300 -17.46 -9.39 7.34
N THR A 301 -17.73 -10.68 7.50
CA THR A 301 -17.16 -11.74 6.66
C THR A 301 -17.65 -11.58 5.22
N TRP A 302 -18.97 -11.42 5.05
CA TRP A 302 -19.58 -11.19 3.75
C TRP A 302 -19.00 -9.95 3.06
N GLU A 303 -18.97 -8.82 3.74
CA GLU A 303 -18.44 -7.56 3.20
C GLU A 303 -16.96 -7.71 2.79
N SER A 304 -16.14 -8.33 3.63
CA SER A 304 -14.74 -8.61 3.32
C SER A 304 -14.60 -9.48 2.07
N MET A 305 -15.44 -10.51 1.91
CA MET A 305 -15.43 -11.38 0.72
C MET A 305 -15.84 -10.62 -0.55
N GLN A 306 -16.85 -9.76 -0.46
CA GLN A 306 -17.30 -9.00 -1.63
C GLN A 306 -16.25 -7.98 -2.07
N VAL A 307 -15.58 -7.31 -1.12
CA VAL A 307 -14.48 -6.39 -1.43
C VAL A 307 -13.37 -7.13 -2.17
N ILE A 308 -12.89 -8.26 -1.66
CA ILE A 308 -11.79 -8.98 -2.33
C ILE A 308 -12.21 -9.52 -3.69
N ARG A 309 -13.45 -10.01 -3.88
CA ARG A 309 -13.94 -10.50 -5.17
C ARG A 309 -14.02 -9.39 -6.23
N GLN A 310 -14.48 -8.20 -5.83
CA GLN A 310 -14.49 -7.03 -6.71
C GLN A 310 -13.06 -6.63 -7.09
N GLU A 311 -12.14 -6.65 -6.13
CA GLU A 311 -10.72 -6.36 -6.38
C GLU A 311 -10.08 -7.37 -7.34
N LEU A 312 -10.29 -8.67 -7.13
CA LEU A 312 -9.82 -9.75 -7.99
C LEU A 312 -10.35 -9.59 -9.41
N THR A 313 -11.66 -9.33 -9.56
CA THR A 313 -12.31 -9.10 -10.85
C THR A 313 -11.70 -7.90 -11.58
N ALA A 314 -11.46 -6.80 -10.85
CA ALA A 314 -10.86 -5.60 -11.41
C ALA A 314 -9.42 -5.87 -11.88
N VAL A 315 -8.61 -6.53 -11.07
CA VAL A 315 -7.21 -6.85 -11.41
C VAL A 315 -7.13 -7.84 -12.58
N ALA A 316 -7.97 -8.87 -12.58
CA ALA A 316 -8.10 -9.80 -13.71
C ALA A 316 -8.43 -9.08 -15.02
N ALA A 317 -9.39 -8.15 -15.00
CA ALA A 317 -9.77 -7.38 -16.18
C ALA A 317 -8.62 -6.50 -16.71
N GLN A 318 -7.80 -5.93 -15.81
CA GLN A 318 -6.62 -5.16 -16.19
C GLN A 318 -5.58 -6.04 -16.89
N PHE A 319 -5.25 -7.21 -16.33
CA PHE A 319 -4.37 -8.16 -16.99
C PHE A 319 -4.94 -8.68 -18.32
N ARG A 320 -6.25 -8.92 -18.40
CA ARG A 320 -6.91 -9.32 -19.66
C ARG A 320 -6.72 -8.27 -20.74
N ALA A 321 -6.84 -6.99 -20.40
CA ALA A 321 -6.62 -5.90 -21.35
C ALA A 321 -5.16 -5.85 -21.86
N ILE A 322 -4.17 -6.18 -21.02
CA ILE A 322 -2.77 -6.33 -21.45
C ILE A 322 -2.60 -7.56 -22.35
N ALA A 323 -3.18 -8.70 -21.98
CA ALA A 323 -3.14 -9.93 -22.76
C ALA A 323 -3.72 -9.75 -24.17
N ASP A 324 -4.79 -8.94 -24.29
CA ASP A 324 -5.42 -8.56 -25.56
C ASP A 324 -4.63 -7.50 -26.36
N GLY A 325 -3.52 -6.98 -25.82
CA GLY A 325 -2.70 -5.94 -26.44
C GLY A 325 -3.30 -4.53 -26.42
N LYS A 326 -4.29 -4.26 -25.56
CA LYS A 326 -5.05 -3.01 -25.57
C LYS A 326 -4.44 -1.89 -24.74
N ALA A 327 -3.70 -2.20 -23.67
CA ALA A 327 -3.48 -1.21 -22.61
C ALA A 327 -2.20 -1.35 -21.75
N SER A 328 -1.12 -2.00 -22.23
CA SER A 328 0.08 -2.23 -21.38
C SER A 328 0.67 -0.96 -20.75
N SER A 329 0.76 0.14 -21.50
CA SER A 329 1.28 1.42 -20.99
C SER A 329 0.27 2.21 -20.15
N GLU A 330 -1.03 1.96 -20.31
CA GLU A 330 -2.08 2.65 -19.54
C GLU A 330 -2.06 2.21 -18.07
N PHE A 331 -1.54 0.99 -17.82
CA PHE A 331 -1.40 0.44 -16.48
C PHE A 331 -0.12 0.85 -15.75
N ALA A 332 0.93 1.24 -16.47
CA ALA A 332 2.19 1.62 -15.88
C ALA A 332 2.07 2.95 -15.13
N ASP A 333 2.48 2.99 -13.86
CA ASP A 333 2.54 4.19 -13.03
C ASP A 333 3.91 4.88 -13.18
N ALA A 334 3.88 6.10 -13.70
CA ALA A 334 5.06 6.92 -13.90
C ALA A 334 5.80 7.21 -12.58
N MET A 335 5.05 7.33 -11.46
CA MET A 335 5.63 7.70 -10.18
C MET A 335 6.62 6.64 -9.67
N VAL A 336 6.36 5.35 -9.93
CA VAL A 336 7.30 4.26 -9.62
C VAL A 336 8.67 4.50 -10.25
N TRP A 337 8.65 4.85 -11.53
CA TRP A 337 9.86 5.10 -12.30
C TRP A 337 10.56 6.40 -11.91
N TYR A 338 9.81 7.46 -11.61
CA TYR A 338 10.38 8.72 -11.12
C TYR A 338 11.01 8.57 -9.73
N ALA A 339 10.39 7.81 -8.84
CA ALA A 339 10.96 7.49 -7.54
C ALA A 339 12.25 6.68 -7.68
N GLN A 340 12.28 5.69 -8.59
CA GLN A 340 13.50 4.92 -8.87
C GLN A 340 14.63 5.83 -9.40
N ALA A 341 14.33 6.71 -10.35
CA ALA A 341 15.30 7.66 -10.87
C ALA A 341 15.83 8.59 -9.75
N GLY A 342 14.94 9.10 -8.90
CA GLY A 342 15.30 9.98 -7.78
C GLY A 342 16.18 9.30 -6.75
N ARG A 343 15.97 8.01 -6.48
CA ARG A 343 16.81 7.23 -5.55
C ARG A 343 18.20 6.97 -6.10
N ALA A 344 18.32 6.71 -7.40
CA ALA A 344 19.64 6.62 -8.04
C ALA A 344 20.41 7.95 -7.90
N ILE A 345 19.71 9.09 -7.91
CA ILE A 345 20.31 10.39 -7.61
C ILE A 345 20.64 10.54 -6.12
N SER A 346 19.76 10.14 -5.20
CA SER A 346 20.02 10.25 -3.76
C SER A 346 21.14 9.33 -3.25
N ALA A 347 21.54 8.34 -4.05
CA ALA A 347 22.69 7.48 -3.76
C ALA A 347 24.05 8.18 -4.03
N ILE A 348 24.04 9.36 -4.68
CA ILE A 348 25.22 10.20 -4.83
C ILE A 348 25.56 10.81 -3.45
N PRO A 349 26.83 10.83 -3.02
CA PRO A 349 27.26 11.49 -1.79
C PRO A 349 26.72 12.93 -1.64
N ASP A 350 26.35 13.33 -0.43
CA ASP A 350 25.71 14.63 -0.15
C ASP A 350 26.55 15.83 -0.62
N ASP A 351 27.87 15.76 -0.49
CA ASP A 351 28.81 16.79 -0.94
C ASP A 351 28.81 16.93 -2.48
N GLU A 352 28.72 15.81 -3.19
CA GLU A 352 28.58 15.78 -4.64
C GLU A 352 27.19 16.27 -5.09
N GLN A 353 26.13 15.98 -4.34
CA GLN A 353 24.79 16.53 -4.60
C GLN A 353 24.76 18.07 -4.44
N ILE A 354 25.41 18.60 -3.40
CA ILE A 354 25.54 20.05 -3.19
C ILE A 354 26.30 20.67 -4.38
N ALA A 355 27.40 20.03 -4.81
CA ALA A 355 28.15 20.50 -5.97
C ALA A 355 27.31 20.52 -7.25
N LEU A 356 26.47 19.49 -7.48
CA LEU A 356 25.53 19.44 -8.60
C LEU A 356 24.50 20.57 -8.56
N GLU A 357 23.95 20.89 -7.38
CA GLU A 357 23.00 22.01 -7.23
C GLU A 357 23.68 23.37 -7.42
N LEU A 358 24.92 23.55 -6.94
CA LEU A 358 25.70 24.76 -7.18
C LEU A 358 26.02 24.95 -8.66
N LEU A 359 26.38 23.87 -9.36
CA LEU A 359 26.61 23.90 -10.80
C LEU A 359 25.36 24.35 -11.56
N ARG A 360 24.18 23.87 -11.14
CA ARG A 360 22.88 24.27 -11.71
C ARG A 360 22.59 25.75 -11.51
N SER A 361 22.79 26.27 -10.30
CA SER A 361 22.42 27.66 -9.95
C SER A 361 23.43 28.70 -10.44
N VAL A 362 24.72 28.40 -10.49
CA VAL A 362 25.79 29.39 -10.74
C VAL A 362 26.48 29.21 -12.10
N GLY A 363 26.36 28.05 -12.73
CA GLY A 363 26.82 27.83 -14.12
C GLY A 363 28.35 27.84 -14.32
N HIS A 364 29.14 27.43 -13.32
CA HIS A 364 30.60 27.39 -13.44
C HIS A 364 31.09 26.26 -14.37
N ALA A 365 31.48 26.62 -15.59
CA ALA A 365 31.84 25.67 -16.65
C ALA A 365 33.13 24.88 -16.40
N ASP A 366 34.10 25.44 -15.65
CA ASP A 366 35.44 24.86 -15.53
C ASP A 366 35.46 23.61 -14.63
N ASP A 367 34.57 23.53 -13.63
CA ASP A 367 34.45 22.38 -12.72
C ASP A 367 33.33 21.40 -13.10
N ALA A 368 32.53 21.73 -14.13
CA ALA A 368 31.35 20.97 -14.51
C ALA A 368 31.65 19.48 -14.75
N LYS A 369 32.79 19.16 -15.36
CA LYS A 369 33.17 17.76 -15.65
C LYS A 369 33.41 16.93 -14.40
N LEU A 370 34.04 17.50 -13.38
CA LEU A 370 34.29 16.79 -12.12
C LEU A 370 32.99 16.58 -11.35
N VAL A 371 32.15 17.61 -11.34
CA VAL A 371 30.85 17.61 -10.66
C VAL A 371 29.84 16.67 -11.34
N LEU A 372 29.91 16.48 -12.66
CA LEU A 372 28.99 15.60 -13.40
C LEU A 372 29.36 14.12 -13.37
N ARG A 373 30.60 13.76 -13.02
CA ARG A 373 31.06 12.36 -13.03
C ARG A 373 30.17 11.40 -12.20
N PRO A 374 29.70 11.75 -11.00
CA PRO A 374 28.78 10.89 -10.23
C PRO A 374 27.45 10.68 -10.95
N LEU A 375 26.93 11.75 -11.56
CA LEU A 375 25.72 11.70 -12.36
C LEU A 375 25.89 10.85 -13.63
N GLU A 376 27.06 10.88 -14.27
CA GLU A 376 27.39 10.01 -15.41
C GLU A 376 27.43 8.52 -15.03
N GLN A 377 27.88 8.19 -13.82
CA GLN A 377 27.86 6.81 -13.32
C GLN A 377 26.42 6.29 -13.15
N GLN A 378 25.49 7.16 -12.75
CA GLN A 378 24.07 6.83 -12.57
C GLN A 378 23.23 7.05 -13.83
N ALA A 379 23.80 7.68 -14.87
CA ALA A 379 23.09 8.18 -16.04
C ALA A 379 22.20 7.12 -16.70
N ARG A 380 22.72 5.90 -16.87
CA ARG A 380 21.98 4.81 -17.50
C ARG A 380 20.73 4.42 -16.71
N VAL A 381 20.84 4.31 -15.39
CA VAL A 381 19.70 3.92 -14.53
C VAL A 381 18.66 5.03 -14.51
N VAL A 382 19.11 6.27 -14.27
CA VAL A 382 18.25 7.46 -14.24
C VAL A 382 17.51 7.64 -15.57
N ASP A 383 18.20 7.54 -16.70
CA ASP A 383 17.59 7.71 -18.02
C ASP A 383 16.58 6.64 -18.35
N GLN A 384 16.92 5.38 -18.08
CA GLN A 384 16.02 4.26 -18.36
C GLN A 384 14.75 4.38 -17.53
N ALA A 385 14.88 4.71 -16.25
CA ALA A 385 13.74 4.95 -15.38
C ALA A 385 12.92 6.15 -15.86
N MET A 386 13.55 7.30 -16.10
CA MET A 386 12.85 8.50 -16.57
C MET A 386 12.14 8.27 -17.91
N GLN A 387 12.75 7.57 -18.86
CA GLN A 387 12.10 7.21 -20.12
C GLN A 387 10.89 6.31 -19.95
N ARG A 388 10.92 5.37 -18.99
CA ARG A 388 9.76 4.55 -18.64
C ARG A 388 8.66 5.36 -17.98
N GLY A 389 9.00 6.25 -17.04
CA GLY A 389 8.06 7.18 -16.43
C GLY A 389 7.40 8.11 -17.45
N TRP A 390 8.18 8.62 -18.41
CA TRP A 390 7.64 9.37 -19.52
C TRP A 390 6.82 8.53 -20.48
N ALA A 391 6.99 7.21 -20.56
CA ALA A 391 6.15 6.38 -21.44
C ALA A 391 4.84 5.96 -20.75
N ALA A 392 4.81 5.96 -19.43
CA ALA A 392 3.67 5.56 -18.61
C ALA A 392 2.41 6.42 -18.85
N GLY A 393 1.25 5.78 -18.73
CA GLY A 393 -0.07 6.38 -18.98
C GLY A 393 -0.73 6.98 -17.74
N ARG A 394 -0.33 6.55 -16.54
CA ARG A 394 -0.80 7.12 -15.26
C ARG A 394 0.36 7.67 -14.43
N CYS A 395 0.04 8.47 -13.42
CA CYS A 395 0.99 8.94 -12.43
C CYS A 395 0.25 9.13 -11.09
N GLU A 396 0.43 8.19 -10.16
CA GLU A 396 -0.22 8.20 -8.85
C GLU A 396 0.76 8.70 -7.78
N VAL A 397 0.97 10.03 -7.73
CA VAL A 397 1.94 10.65 -6.81
C VAL A 397 1.61 10.40 -5.32
N ALA A 398 0.33 10.24 -5.01
CA ALA A 398 -0.19 9.91 -3.69
C ALA A 398 0.20 8.50 -3.21
N GLY A 399 0.61 7.62 -4.13
CA GLY A 399 0.60 6.18 -3.90
C GLY A 399 -0.83 5.63 -3.77
N ARG A 400 -0.92 4.32 -3.52
CA ARG A 400 -2.18 3.57 -3.47
C ARG A 400 -2.92 3.67 -2.14
N GLU A 401 -2.31 4.25 -1.12
CA GLU A 401 -2.95 4.45 0.17
C GLU A 401 -3.89 5.67 0.13
N PHE A 402 -4.95 5.60 -0.68
CA PHE A 402 -5.98 6.64 -0.78
C PHE A 402 -6.69 6.97 0.55
N ALA A 403 -6.44 6.20 1.61
CA ALA A 403 -6.94 6.44 2.96
C ALA A 403 -5.96 7.24 3.85
N ARG A 404 -4.77 7.57 3.37
CA ARG A 404 -3.78 8.39 4.08
C ARG A 404 -3.56 9.72 3.36
N PRO A 405 -3.46 10.83 4.11
CA PRO A 405 -3.14 12.11 3.51
C PRO A 405 -1.80 12.10 2.78
N THR A 406 -1.80 12.63 1.55
CA THR A 406 -0.84 12.29 0.49
C THR A 406 0.47 13.06 0.56
N LEU A 407 0.90 13.53 1.74
CA LEU A 407 2.19 14.20 1.91
C LEU A 407 3.37 13.23 1.87
N ALA A 408 3.45 12.39 0.84
CA ALA A 408 4.65 11.65 0.50
C ALA A 408 5.70 12.63 -0.09
N ILE A 409 6.13 13.59 0.73
CA ILE A 409 7.08 14.65 0.36
C ILE A 409 8.37 14.05 -0.17
N ASP A 410 8.77 12.89 0.36
CA ASP A 410 9.96 12.18 -0.08
C ASP A 410 9.87 11.78 -1.56
N HIS A 411 8.70 11.31 -2.03
CA HIS A 411 8.51 10.99 -3.44
C HIS A 411 8.57 12.23 -4.33
N VAL A 412 8.00 13.35 -3.87
CA VAL A 412 8.07 14.63 -4.56
C VAL A 412 9.52 15.09 -4.69
N ALA A 413 10.30 15.01 -3.60
CA ALA A 413 11.70 15.39 -3.58
C ALA A 413 12.55 14.51 -4.52
N LEU A 414 12.37 13.18 -4.46
CA LEU A 414 13.07 12.23 -5.32
C LEU A 414 12.75 12.47 -6.80
N ALA A 415 11.48 12.57 -7.15
CA ALA A 415 11.03 12.81 -8.52
C ALA A 415 11.56 14.15 -9.08
N ARG A 416 11.51 15.21 -8.26
CA ARG A 416 12.10 16.51 -8.61
C ARG A 416 13.61 16.41 -8.83
N GLY A 417 14.33 15.74 -7.92
CA GLY A 417 15.77 15.52 -8.02
C GLY A 417 16.16 14.81 -9.31
N ALA A 418 15.40 13.78 -9.70
CA ALA A 418 15.59 13.07 -10.97
C ALA A 418 15.43 13.98 -12.19
N ALA A 419 14.35 14.77 -12.23
CA ALA A 419 14.10 15.69 -13.33
C ALA A 419 15.22 16.74 -13.46
N ARG A 420 15.65 17.34 -12.33
CA ARG A 420 16.78 18.28 -12.29
C ARG A 420 18.07 17.66 -12.81
N ALA A 421 18.37 16.44 -12.36
CA ALA A 421 19.58 15.71 -12.78
C ALA A 421 19.57 15.44 -14.30
N VAL A 422 18.45 15.00 -14.84
CA VAL A 422 18.30 14.80 -16.29
C VAL A 422 18.45 16.10 -17.07
N LEU A 423 17.81 17.19 -16.64
CA LEU A 423 17.94 18.51 -17.29
C LEU A 423 19.37 19.03 -17.25
N LEU A 424 20.02 19.00 -16.08
CA LEU A 424 21.39 19.44 -15.90
C LEU A 424 22.34 18.64 -16.82
N ARG A 425 22.22 17.32 -16.84
CA ARG A 425 23.06 16.49 -17.71
C ARG A 425 22.80 16.79 -19.19
N ALA A 426 21.53 16.96 -19.56
CA ALA A 426 21.16 17.25 -20.94
C ALA A 426 21.73 18.60 -21.42
N GLN A 427 21.77 19.61 -20.55
CA GLN A 427 22.39 20.91 -20.82
C GLN A 427 23.91 20.82 -20.98
N GLN A 428 24.58 20.02 -20.14
CA GLN A 428 26.04 19.99 -20.08
C GLN A 428 26.68 18.96 -21.02
N SER A 429 26.00 17.85 -21.32
CA SER A 429 26.50 16.80 -22.19
C SER A 429 26.06 17.02 -23.64
N LYS A 430 27.03 17.05 -24.56
CA LYS A 430 26.78 17.15 -26.01
C LYS A 430 26.09 15.91 -26.57
N ASP A 431 26.31 14.75 -25.95
CA ASP A 431 25.78 13.47 -26.40
C ASP A 431 24.36 13.21 -25.88
N ALA A 432 23.89 14.00 -24.91
CA ALA A 432 22.54 13.90 -24.38
C ALA A 432 21.52 14.61 -25.27
N ASP A 433 20.35 13.99 -25.41
CA ASP A 433 19.21 14.52 -26.16
C ASP A 433 18.47 15.57 -25.32
N LEU A 434 18.86 16.83 -25.48
CA LEU A 434 18.29 17.97 -24.76
C LEU A 434 16.79 18.13 -25.02
N VAL A 435 16.35 17.97 -26.28
CA VAL A 435 14.94 18.14 -26.65
C VAL A 435 14.09 17.11 -25.93
N ARG A 436 14.49 15.84 -25.99
CA ARG A 436 13.78 14.75 -25.33
C ARG A 436 13.74 14.90 -23.81
N ALA A 437 14.84 15.33 -23.19
CA ALA A 437 14.90 15.56 -21.75
C ALA A 437 13.88 16.63 -21.31
N VAL A 438 13.79 17.74 -22.05
CA VAL A 438 12.85 18.82 -21.75
C VAL A 438 11.41 18.36 -21.97
N GLN A 439 11.10 17.72 -23.10
CA GLN A 439 9.78 17.18 -23.38
C GLN A 439 9.33 16.16 -22.33
N GLY A 440 10.25 15.31 -21.89
CA GLY A 440 10.02 14.37 -20.80
C GLY A 440 9.67 15.05 -19.48
N CYS A 441 10.40 16.11 -19.10
CA CYS A 441 10.09 16.89 -17.90
C CYS A 441 8.73 17.59 -18.00
N VAL A 442 8.37 18.11 -19.19
CA VAL A 442 7.04 18.68 -19.42
C VAL A 442 5.95 17.61 -19.26
N ARG A 443 6.16 16.41 -19.80
CA ARG A 443 5.22 15.29 -19.61
C ARG A 443 5.08 14.89 -18.14
N MET A 444 6.18 14.87 -17.40
CA MET A 444 6.18 14.61 -15.96
C MET A 444 5.36 15.64 -15.18
N ILE A 445 5.46 16.93 -15.54
CA ILE A 445 4.64 18.01 -14.95
C ILE A 445 3.15 17.74 -15.18
N VAL A 446 2.77 17.44 -16.43
CA VAL A 446 1.38 17.13 -16.82
C VAL A 446 0.85 15.93 -16.03
N GLN A 447 1.62 14.84 -16.01
CA GLN A 447 1.28 13.62 -15.28
C GLN A 447 1.10 13.88 -13.78
N ALA A 448 2.03 14.59 -13.14
CA ALA A 448 1.96 14.90 -11.71
C ALA A 448 0.73 15.77 -11.37
N ARG A 449 0.44 16.78 -12.20
CA ARG A 449 -0.76 17.63 -12.10
C ARG A 449 -2.04 16.81 -12.20
N ASP A 450 -2.07 15.82 -13.09
CA ASP A 450 -3.27 15.04 -13.37
C ASP A 450 -3.56 13.95 -12.32
N SER A 451 -2.63 13.67 -11.40
CA SER A 451 -2.79 12.75 -10.27
C SER A 451 -3.88 13.17 -9.26
N LYS A 452 -4.39 14.42 -9.33
CA LYS A 452 -5.44 14.99 -8.47
C LYS A 452 -5.17 14.95 -6.96
N CYS A 453 -3.91 14.81 -6.55
CA CYS A 453 -3.52 14.86 -5.14
C CYS A 453 -2.65 16.09 -4.85
N LEU A 454 -2.49 16.41 -3.56
CA LEU A 454 -1.71 17.57 -3.14
C LEU A 454 -0.24 17.41 -3.48
N ALA A 455 0.34 16.23 -3.23
CA ALA A 455 1.73 15.95 -3.59
C ALA A 455 2.00 16.06 -5.09
N GLY A 456 1.09 15.59 -5.94
CA GLY A 456 1.24 15.72 -7.38
C GLY A 456 1.11 17.16 -7.87
N SER A 457 0.21 17.95 -7.26
CA SER A 457 0.12 19.39 -7.53
C SER A 457 1.40 20.11 -7.10
N LEU A 458 1.94 19.78 -5.93
CA LEU A 458 3.20 20.34 -5.45
C LEU A 458 4.37 19.97 -6.37
N LEU A 459 4.49 18.70 -6.75
CA LEU A 459 5.51 18.22 -7.68
C LEU A 459 5.44 18.96 -9.02
N ALA A 460 4.24 19.09 -9.60
CA ALA A 460 4.04 19.84 -10.84
C ALA A 460 4.48 21.31 -10.72
N SER A 461 4.15 21.97 -9.59
CA SER A 461 4.59 23.35 -9.30
C SER A 461 6.12 23.47 -9.27
N LEU A 462 6.77 22.60 -8.50
CA LEU A 462 8.23 22.66 -8.31
C LEU A 462 8.99 22.36 -9.60
N LEU A 463 8.51 21.40 -10.39
CA LEU A 463 9.08 21.08 -11.70
C LEU A 463 8.88 22.21 -12.72
N LEU A 464 7.74 22.89 -12.70
CA LEU A 464 7.51 24.05 -13.57
C LEU A 464 8.49 25.18 -13.26
N ASP A 465 8.76 25.42 -11.97
CA ASP A 465 9.73 26.43 -11.54
C ASP A 465 11.14 26.09 -12.00
N ASP A 466 11.57 24.85 -11.79
CA ASP A 466 12.88 24.37 -12.23
C ASP A 466 13.04 24.48 -13.76
N LEU A 467 11.98 24.16 -14.51
CA LEU A 467 11.96 24.29 -15.97
C LEU A 467 12.00 25.75 -16.42
N THR A 468 11.25 26.64 -15.76
CA THR A 468 11.21 28.08 -16.05
C THR A 468 12.56 28.72 -15.82
N GLU A 469 13.21 28.40 -14.70
CA GLU A 469 14.57 28.85 -14.38
C GLU A 469 15.59 28.38 -15.43
N SER A 470 15.44 27.14 -15.90
CA SER A 470 16.34 26.52 -16.89
C SER A 470 16.11 26.97 -18.33
N MET A 471 14.93 27.50 -18.65
CA MET A 471 14.49 27.75 -20.03
C MET A 471 15.39 28.73 -20.81
N PRO A 472 15.87 29.85 -20.24
CA PRO A 472 16.76 30.76 -20.97
C PRO A 472 18.05 30.07 -21.46
N ALA A 473 18.66 29.23 -20.62
CA ALA A 473 19.86 28.48 -20.97
C ALA A 473 19.56 27.40 -22.03
N ILE A 474 18.45 26.68 -21.88
CA ILE A 474 17.98 25.69 -22.87
C ILE A 474 17.78 26.36 -24.24
N LEU A 475 17.06 27.48 -24.28
CA LEU A 475 16.80 28.20 -25.54
C LEU A 475 18.06 28.90 -26.09
N ALA A 476 19.11 29.11 -25.32
CA ALA A 476 20.38 29.58 -25.83
C ALA A 476 21.23 28.45 -26.44
N ASP A 477 20.94 27.19 -26.14
CA ASP A 477 21.70 26.03 -26.62
C ASP A 477 21.63 25.90 -28.15
N PRO A 478 22.77 25.75 -28.85
CA PRO A 478 22.79 25.57 -30.30
C PRO A 478 22.00 24.36 -30.83
N ARG A 479 21.76 23.34 -30.00
CA ARG A 479 20.94 22.17 -30.33
C ARG A 479 19.45 22.51 -30.39
N MET A 480 19.02 23.63 -29.79
CA MET A 480 17.64 24.12 -29.88
C MET A 480 17.44 24.92 -31.18
N ASP A 481 17.52 24.21 -32.31
CA ASP A 481 17.19 24.71 -33.63
C ASP A 481 15.67 24.98 -33.80
N HIS A 482 15.25 25.39 -34.99
CA HIS A 482 13.84 25.70 -35.26
C HIS A 482 12.92 24.48 -35.09
N ALA A 483 13.36 23.28 -35.50
CA ALA A 483 12.55 22.07 -35.39
C ALA A 483 12.41 21.64 -33.92
N ALA A 484 13.51 21.68 -33.17
CA ALA A 484 13.54 21.42 -31.73
C ALA A 484 12.63 22.37 -30.94
N ARG A 485 12.62 23.67 -31.29
CA ARG A 485 11.74 24.67 -30.66
C ARG A 485 10.28 24.43 -30.99
N ALA A 486 9.96 24.08 -32.23
CA ALA A 486 8.59 23.76 -32.63
C ALA A 486 8.07 22.52 -31.86
N ALA A 487 8.90 21.48 -31.75
CA ALA A 487 8.56 20.28 -30.98
C ALA A 487 8.41 20.56 -29.47
N LEU A 488 9.21 21.49 -28.92
CA LEU A 488 9.06 21.96 -27.55
C LEU A 488 7.76 22.77 -27.37
N ASP A 489 7.44 23.68 -28.28
CA ASP A 489 6.19 24.47 -28.24
C ASP A 489 4.97 23.54 -28.20
N GLU A 490 4.92 22.54 -29.08
CA GLU A 490 3.86 21.53 -29.10
C GLU A 490 3.75 20.77 -27.77
N SER A 491 4.89 20.43 -27.16
CA SER A 491 4.92 19.71 -25.89
C SER A 491 4.47 20.57 -24.70
N LEU A 492 4.58 21.90 -24.78
CA LEU A 492 4.14 22.83 -23.73
C LEU A 492 2.62 23.08 -23.75
N VAL A 493 1.95 22.88 -24.89
CA VAL A 493 0.50 23.13 -25.04
C VAL A 493 -0.35 22.42 -23.95
N PRO A 494 -0.13 21.13 -23.62
CA PRO A 494 -0.89 20.44 -22.58
C PRO A 494 -0.79 21.08 -21.18
N LEU A 495 0.22 21.92 -20.90
CA LEU A 495 0.33 22.65 -19.64
C LEU A 495 -0.71 23.77 -19.50
N LEU A 496 -1.20 24.31 -20.63
CA LEU A 496 -2.29 25.29 -20.66
C LEU A 496 -3.63 24.64 -20.37
N ASP A 497 -3.80 23.38 -20.79
CA ASP A 497 -5.05 22.65 -20.62
C ASP A 497 -5.24 22.23 -19.15
N GLY A 498 -6.24 22.80 -18.48
CA GLY A 498 -6.74 22.34 -17.18
C GLY A 498 -6.19 23.05 -15.94
N GLY A 499 -5.20 23.94 -16.07
CA GLY A 499 -4.64 24.74 -14.97
C GLY A 499 -4.07 23.91 -13.81
N MET A 500 -3.51 24.59 -12.80
CA MET A 500 -3.10 23.92 -11.56
C MET A 500 -4.31 23.47 -10.76
N ARG A 501 -4.30 22.21 -10.31
CA ARG A 501 -5.35 21.64 -9.46
C ARG A 501 -5.06 21.82 -7.97
N LEU A 502 -4.07 22.62 -7.60
CA LEU A 502 -3.58 22.77 -6.22
C LEU A 502 -4.70 23.17 -5.22
N PRO A 503 -5.56 24.16 -5.47
CA PRO A 503 -6.63 24.50 -4.52
C PRO A 503 -7.65 23.36 -4.33
N MET A 504 -7.98 22.66 -5.41
CA MET A 504 -8.91 21.53 -5.39
C MET A 504 -8.30 20.33 -4.66
N ALA A 505 -7.02 20.04 -4.91
CA ALA A 505 -6.27 18.98 -4.26
C ALA A 505 -6.10 19.23 -2.76
N LEU A 506 -5.78 20.46 -2.36
CA LEU A 506 -5.68 20.85 -0.95
C LEU A 506 -7.03 20.69 -0.24
N ARG A 507 -8.13 21.13 -0.87
CA ARG A 507 -9.48 20.93 -0.31
C ARG A 507 -9.78 19.44 -0.12
N GLY A 508 -9.45 18.60 -1.10
CA GLY A 508 -9.61 17.15 -1.00
C GLY A 508 -8.81 16.52 0.15
N GLU A 509 -7.56 16.95 0.36
CA GLU A 509 -6.73 16.52 1.50
C GLU A 509 -7.30 16.94 2.85
N VAL A 510 -7.72 18.20 2.98
CA VAL A 510 -8.35 18.70 4.21
C VAL A 510 -9.61 17.90 4.50
N ASP A 511 -10.47 17.65 3.51
CA ASP A 511 -11.66 16.83 3.65
C ASP A 511 -11.33 15.40 4.11
N MET A 512 -10.27 14.78 3.58
CA MET A 512 -9.84 13.45 3.98
C MET A 512 -9.30 13.43 5.42
N ILE A 513 -8.45 14.37 5.80
CA ILE A 513 -7.94 14.51 7.17
C ILE A 513 -9.13 14.66 8.11
N VAL A 514 -10.00 15.62 7.85
CA VAL A 514 -11.22 15.83 8.63
C VAL A 514 -12.03 14.54 8.78
N ARG A 515 -12.29 13.80 7.69
CA ARG A 515 -13.06 12.54 7.75
C ARG A 515 -12.40 11.49 8.63
N ARG A 516 -11.07 11.37 8.55
CA ARG A 516 -10.28 10.40 9.31
C ARG A 516 -10.26 10.72 10.81
N TRP A 517 -10.20 12.00 11.16
CA TRP A 517 -10.06 12.47 12.54
C TRP A 517 -11.40 12.88 13.19
N SER A 518 -12.52 12.82 12.46
CA SER A 518 -13.88 13.05 13.01
C SER A 518 -14.55 11.73 13.43
N PRO A 519 -15.11 11.62 14.65
CA PRO A 519 -15.89 10.44 15.04
C PRO A 519 -17.15 10.28 14.17
N PRO A 520 -17.59 9.04 13.87
CA PRO A 520 -18.74 8.78 12.98
C PRO A 520 -20.08 9.35 13.45
N LYS A 521 -20.25 9.59 14.75
CA LYS A 521 -21.57 9.90 15.36
C LYS A 521 -21.99 11.37 15.34
N GLN A 522 -21.13 12.32 14.96
CA GLN A 522 -21.40 13.78 15.03
C GLN A 522 -21.57 14.46 13.65
N ALA A 523 -21.97 13.70 12.63
CA ALA A 523 -21.93 14.11 11.22
C ALA A 523 -22.59 15.46 10.83
N PRO A 524 -23.72 15.93 11.42
CA PRO A 524 -24.40 17.14 10.94
C PRO A 524 -23.74 18.45 11.43
N GLU A 525 -23.38 18.54 12.71
CA GLU A 525 -22.76 19.76 13.29
C GLU A 525 -21.31 19.92 12.82
N LEU A 526 -20.60 18.80 12.68
CA LEU A 526 -19.29 18.79 12.03
C LEU A 526 -19.39 19.17 10.56
N ALA A 527 -20.45 18.85 9.81
CA ALA A 527 -20.57 19.31 8.42
C ALA A 527 -20.56 20.85 8.29
N ALA A 528 -21.18 21.57 9.23
CA ALA A 528 -21.15 23.04 9.25
C ALA A 528 -19.77 23.57 9.68
N ALA A 529 -19.16 22.97 10.71
CA ALA A 529 -17.80 23.30 11.14
C ALA A 529 -16.74 22.98 10.06
N ARG A 530 -16.97 21.94 9.25
CA ARG A 530 -16.15 21.53 8.09
C ARG A 530 -16.16 22.57 6.99
N THR A 531 -17.34 23.06 6.62
CA THR A 531 -17.48 24.16 5.66
C THR A 531 -16.78 25.42 6.16
N ALA A 532 -16.98 25.77 7.44
CA ALA A 532 -16.35 26.93 8.05
C ALA A 532 -14.81 26.79 8.21
N ALA A 533 -14.30 25.60 8.53
CA ALA A 533 -12.88 25.31 8.62
C ALA A 533 -12.24 25.31 7.22
N GLY A 534 -12.87 24.68 6.21
CA GLY A 534 -12.41 24.73 4.82
C GLY A 534 -12.36 26.14 4.25
N GLU A 535 -13.31 27.02 4.63
CA GLU A 535 -13.31 28.44 4.28
C GLU A 535 -12.24 29.24 5.03
N ARG A 536 -11.95 28.92 6.30
CA ARG A 536 -10.91 29.59 7.11
C ARG A 536 -9.48 29.13 6.81
N LEU A 537 -9.30 27.89 6.36
CA LEU A 537 -8.01 27.27 6.05
C LEU A 537 -7.45 27.71 4.68
N GLY A 538 -8.13 28.58 3.93
CA GLY A 538 -7.69 29.01 2.59
C GLY A 538 -6.29 29.63 2.50
N ALA A 539 -5.79 30.27 3.58
CA ALA A 539 -4.43 30.84 3.64
C ALA A 539 -3.53 30.20 4.71
N ASN A 540 -4.08 29.77 5.85
CA ASN A 540 -3.35 29.12 6.95
C ASN A 540 -3.36 27.58 6.86
N GLY A 541 -4.14 27.01 5.96
CA GLY A 541 -4.37 25.57 5.86
C GLY A 541 -3.17 24.77 5.40
N VAL A 542 -2.27 25.34 4.60
CA VAL A 542 -1.02 24.66 4.23
C VAL A 542 -0.08 24.60 5.43
N ALA A 543 0.04 25.69 6.21
CA ALA A 543 0.82 25.69 7.44
C ALA A 543 0.22 24.73 8.49
N PHE A 544 -1.10 24.69 8.62
CA PHE A 544 -1.81 23.74 9.48
C PHE A 544 -1.63 22.29 9.01
N VAL A 545 -1.80 21.99 7.72
CA VAL A 545 -1.59 20.65 7.15
C VAL A 545 -0.12 20.24 7.32
N LEU A 546 0.85 21.10 7.04
CA LEU A 546 2.28 20.83 7.25
C LEU A 546 2.65 20.69 8.74
N ALA A 547 1.99 21.43 9.64
CA ALA A 547 2.22 21.36 11.08
C ALA A 547 1.61 20.08 11.68
N VAL A 548 0.33 19.79 11.40
CA VAL A 548 -0.39 18.60 11.88
C VAL A 548 0.22 17.31 11.30
N MET A 549 0.74 17.36 10.08
CA MET A 549 1.31 16.19 9.41
C MET A 549 2.83 16.06 9.52
N SER A 550 3.49 16.90 10.30
CA SER A 550 4.90 16.68 10.62
C SER A 550 5.06 15.30 11.29
N PRO A 551 6.01 14.44 10.87
CA PRO A 551 6.23 13.12 11.47
C PRO A 551 6.43 13.17 13.00
N THR A 552 6.91 14.31 13.49
CA THR A 552 7.08 14.62 14.91
C THR A 552 5.73 14.88 15.59
N VAL A 553 4.85 15.69 14.99
CA VAL A 553 3.51 15.97 15.55
C VAL A 553 2.61 14.73 15.54
N ALA A 554 2.72 13.89 14.50
CA ALA A 554 2.03 12.61 14.46
C ALA A 554 2.50 11.64 15.58
N ARG A 555 3.81 11.62 15.90
CA ARG A 555 4.35 10.85 17.05
C ARG A 555 3.98 11.46 18.40
N ASP A 556 4.03 12.79 18.51
CA ASP A 556 3.74 13.49 19.77
C ASP A 556 2.24 13.43 20.11
N ALA A 557 1.36 13.40 19.09
CA ALA A 557 -0.08 13.18 19.26
C ALA A 557 -0.41 11.80 19.85
N GLU A 558 0.40 10.77 19.57
CA GLU A 558 0.25 9.44 20.21
C GLU A 558 0.62 9.46 21.71
N HIS A 559 1.24 10.54 22.20
CA HIS A 559 1.75 10.68 23.56
C HIS A 559 1.00 11.73 24.39
N LEU A 560 -0.09 12.30 23.87
CA LEU A 560 -0.90 13.29 24.59
C LEU A 560 -1.55 12.70 25.85
N PRO A 561 -1.61 13.47 26.96
CA PRO A 561 -2.29 13.03 28.17
C PRO A 561 -3.78 12.79 27.92
N THR A 562 -4.36 11.78 28.58
CA THR A 562 -5.73 11.30 28.39
C THR A 562 -6.83 12.36 28.54
N GLY A 563 -6.54 13.51 29.15
CA GLY A 563 -7.48 14.61 29.34
C GLY A 563 -7.61 15.58 28.15
N GLU A 564 -6.77 15.45 27.12
CA GLU A 564 -6.84 16.22 25.87
C GLU A 564 -7.33 15.39 24.68
N LEU A 565 -7.55 14.11 24.94
CA LEU A 565 -8.29 13.21 24.08
C LEU A 565 -9.78 13.41 24.38
N VAL A 566 -10.58 13.61 23.35
CA VAL A 566 -12.04 13.46 23.44
C VAL A 566 -12.34 12.02 23.88
N ASP A 567 -13.42 11.78 24.64
CA ASP A 567 -13.74 10.51 25.33
C ASP A 567 -13.58 9.21 24.49
N ASP A 568 -13.54 9.32 23.15
CA ASP A 568 -13.36 8.20 22.21
C ASP A 568 -11.98 8.15 21.50
N GLY A 569 -10.94 8.83 22.02
CA GLY A 569 -9.56 8.73 21.53
C GLY A 569 -9.16 9.65 20.37
N GLY A 570 -9.94 10.70 20.09
CA GLY A 570 -9.60 11.74 19.11
C GLY A 570 -8.90 12.94 19.75
N VAL A 571 -8.01 13.62 19.02
CA VAL A 571 -7.35 14.87 19.46
C VAL A 571 -8.21 16.08 19.04
N SER A 572 -8.43 17.06 19.92
CA SER A 572 -9.21 18.25 19.59
C SER A 572 -8.46 19.20 18.64
N ILE A 573 -9.19 20.00 17.84
CA ILE A 573 -8.60 21.02 16.96
C ILE A 573 -7.78 22.03 17.77
N GLU A 574 -8.27 22.45 18.94
CA GLU A 574 -7.55 23.36 19.85
C GLU A 574 -6.24 22.75 20.37
N ALA A 575 -6.18 21.44 20.61
CA ALA A 575 -4.96 20.76 21.02
C ALA A 575 -3.92 20.69 19.86
N LEU A 576 -4.38 20.49 18.63
CA LEU A 576 -3.51 20.54 17.44
C LEU A 576 -2.98 21.95 17.16
N GLU A 577 -3.82 22.97 17.33
CA GLU A 577 -3.42 24.38 17.21
C GLU A 577 -2.39 24.75 18.29
N ARG A 578 -2.60 24.34 19.54
CA ARG A 578 -1.65 24.59 20.64
C ARG A 578 -0.32 23.87 20.45
N LEU A 579 -0.30 22.62 19.99
CA LEU A 579 0.95 21.90 19.66
C LEU A 579 1.75 22.60 18.56
N ALA A 580 1.07 23.17 17.56
CA ALA A 580 1.71 23.96 16.51
C ALA A 580 2.31 25.27 17.06
N GLU A 581 1.59 25.96 17.96
CA GLU A 581 2.03 27.20 18.61
C GLU A 581 3.19 26.99 19.60
N GLU A 582 3.15 25.94 20.43
CA GLU A 582 4.21 25.62 21.40
C GLU A 582 5.53 25.31 20.71
N ARG A 583 5.51 24.65 19.55
CA ARG A 583 6.72 24.39 18.76
C ARG A 583 7.29 25.66 18.13
N ASP A 584 6.42 26.56 17.65
CA ASP A 584 6.82 27.86 17.10
C ASP A 584 7.51 28.74 18.16
N ALA A 585 7.16 28.56 19.45
CA ALA A 585 7.79 29.27 20.57
C ALA A 585 9.19 28.74 20.95
N VAL A 586 9.53 27.50 20.60
CA VAL A 586 10.74 26.82 21.11
C VAL A 586 11.98 26.97 20.21
N GLY A 587 11.85 27.47 18.98
CA GLY A 587 13.01 27.80 18.13
C GLY A 587 14.02 26.65 18.00
N ALA A 588 13.67 25.59 17.28
CA ALA A 588 14.47 24.37 17.20
C ALA A 588 15.92 24.62 16.73
N THR A 589 16.88 24.25 17.58
CA THR A 589 18.31 24.15 17.23
C THR A 589 18.61 22.73 16.71
N PRO A 590 19.38 22.56 15.63
CA PRO A 590 19.76 21.22 15.18
C PRO A 590 20.97 20.69 15.96
N PHE A 591 20.92 19.40 16.29
CA PHE A 591 22.07 18.60 16.73
C PHE A 591 23.08 18.51 15.58
N VAL A 592 24.27 19.11 15.73
CA VAL A 592 25.43 18.91 14.86
C VAL A 592 26.52 18.24 15.68
N SER A 593 26.83 16.98 15.38
CA SER A 593 28.02 16.32 15.91
C SER A 593 29.18 16.52 14.94
N GLY A 594 30.25 17.16 15.42
CA GLY A 594 31.59 16.96 14.87
C GLY A 594 32.08 17.95 13.81
N THR A 595 31.98 19.26 14.06
CA THR A 595 32.87 20.26 13.42
C THR A 595 33.01 21.50 14.31
N ASP A 596 34.15 22.18 14.17
CA ASP A 596 34.60 23.29 15.02
C ASP A 596 33.58 24.45 15.08
N ALA A 597 33.14 24.76 16.29
CA ALA A 597 32.08 25.73 16.61
C ALA A 597 32.33 27.14 16.05
N ALA A 598 33.59 27.48 15.76
CA ALA A 598 33.96 28.76 15.16
C ALA A 598 33.58 28.88 13.67
N THR A 599 33.49 27.76 12.93
CA THR A 599 33.10 27.77 11.50
C THR A 599 31.59 27.87 11.34
N VAL A 600 30.82 27.30 12.28
CA VAL A 600 29.35 27.31 12.29
C VAL A 600 28.78 28.71 12.62
N GLN A 601 29.50 29.55 13.36
CA GLN A 601 29.04 30.91 13.69
C GLN A 601 29.19 31.93 12.54
N ALA A 602 29.99 31.65 11.52
CA ALA A 602 30.21 32.55 10.38
C ALA A 602 29.37 32.20 9.15
N MET A 603 28.72 31.04 9.13
CA MET A 603 27.78 30.66 8.06
C MET A 603 26.38 31.15 8.41
N ALA A 604 25.71 31.82 7.47
CA ALA A 604 24.28 32.08 7.60
C ALA A 604 23.57 30.74 7.87
N PRO A 605 22.64 30.68 8.83
CA PRO A 605 21.99 29.43 9.20
C PRO A 605 21.35 28.81 7.96
N LEU A 606 21.59 27.51 7.74
CA LEU A 606 20.95 26.66 6.72
C LEU A 606 19.44 26.44 6.96
N GLY A 607 18.78 27.36 7.67
CA GLY A 607 17.34 27.44 7.87
C GLY A 607 16.66 28.55 7.05
N SER A 608 17.35 29.23 6.12
CA SER A 608 16.78 30.36 5.39
C SER A 608 16.17 30.04 4.02
N ILE A 609 15.94 28.76 3.66
CA ILE A 609 15.20 28.41 2.42
C ILE A 609 13.68 28.51 2.63
N THR A 610 13.20 28.58 3.87
CA THR A 610 11.79 28.82 4.18
C THR A 610 11.65 30.04 5.06
N GLN A 611 11.75 31.24 4.48
CA GLN A 611 10.95 32.33 5.02
C GLN A 611 9.50 31.85 5.06
N LYS A 612 8.78 32.08 6.18
CA LYS A 612 7.31 31.92 6.24
C LYS A 612 6.69 32.95 5.28
N VAL A 613 6.79 32.71 3.98
CA VAL A 613 6.05 33.43 2.96
C VAL A 613 4.62 32.89 3.06
N PRO A 614 3.61 33.73 3.33
CA PRO A 614 2.23 33.28 3.22
C PRO A 614 2.03 32.70 1.82
N ILE A 615 1.73 31.41 1.75
CA ILE A 615 1.48 30.71 0.48
C ILE A 615 0.09 31.15 0.04
N ASP A 616 0.05 32.19 -0.78
CA ASP A 616 -1.17 32.61 -1.46
C ASP A 616 -1.44 31.64 -2.60
N LEU A 617 -2.31 30.65 -2.35
CA LEU A 617 -2.67 29.61 -3.32
C LEU A 617 -3.38 30.18 -4.55
N GLU A 618 -4.12 31.28 -4.40
CA GLU A 618 -4.76 31.96 -5.51
C GLU A 618 -3.70 32.67 -6.36
N ALA A 619 -2.72 33.35 -5.74
CA ALA A 619 -1.58 33.90 -6.46
C ALA A 619 -0.71 32.82 -7.11
N MET A 620 -0.49 31.68 -6.45
CA MET A 620 0.21 30.53 -7.05
C MET A 620 -0.55 29.98 -8.26
N SER A 621 -1.87 29.80 -8.14
CA SER A 621 -2.70 29.34 -9.25
C SER A 621 -2.77 30.37 -10.39
N ALA A 622 -2.89 31.66 -10.09
CA ALA A 622 -2.92 32.73 -11.07
C ALA A 622 -1.58 32.83 -11.81
N SER A 623 -0.47 32.77 -11.06
CA SER A 623 0.87 32.81 -11.62
C SER A 623 1.25 31.54 -12.40
N TRP A 624 0.55 30.41 -12.25
CA TRP A 624 0.80 29.22 -13.07
C TRP A 624 0.55 29.50 -14.54
N THR A 625 -0.63 30.04 -14.86
CA THR A 625 -1.01 30.37 -16.25
C THR A 625 -0.02 31.36 -16.83
N ASP A 626 0.35 32.39 -16.06
CA ASP A 626 1.33 33.38 -16.49
C ASP A 626 2.71 32.77 -16.73
N ARG A 627 3.16 31.85 -15.85
CA ARG A 627 4.45 31.13 -16.00
C ARG A 627 4.44 30.23 -17.24
N VAL A 628 3.39 29.44 -17.45
CA VAL A 628 3.25 28.59 -18.64
C VAL A 628 3.18 29.44 -19.91
N GLN A 629 2.43 30.55 -19.88
CA GLN A 629 2.33 31.45 -21.02
C GLN A 629 3.67 32.14 -21.31
N ALA A 630 4.44 32.51 -20.27
CA ALA A 630 5.79 33.04 -20.42
C ALA A 630 6.77 32.01 -21.01
N LEU A 631 6.69 30.74 -20.58
CA LEU A 631 7.46 29.64 -21.15
C LEU A 631 7.17 29.44 -22.65
N ILE A 632 5.88 29.36 -23.01
CA ILE A 632 5.43 29.22 -24.40
C ILE A 632 5.88 30.42 -25.23
N THR A 633 5.68 31.63 -24.72
CA THR A 633 6.12 32.85 -25.39
C THR A 633 7.63 32.85 -25.60
N SER A 634 8.41 32.41 -24.61
CA SER A 634 9.87 32.29 -24.72
C SER A 634 10.29 31.24 -25.75
N ALA A 635 9.61 30.09 -25.80
CA ALA A 635 9.88 29.04 -26.78
C ALA A 635 9.60 29.52 -28.23
N ARG A 636 8.54 30.33 -28.40
CA ARG A 636 8.14 30.95 -29.67
C ARG A 636 8.96 32.18 -30.06
N ALA A 637 9.52 32.89 -29.08
CA ALA A 637 10.29 34.10 -29.31
C ALA A 637 11.62 33.76 -29.97
N LYS A 638 11.62 33.77 -31.31
CA LYS A 638 12.73 34.09 -32.20
C LYS A 638 12.18 34.58 -33.54
#